data_AF-A0A423UH41-F1
#
_entry.id   AF-A0A423UH41-F1
#
_cell.length_a   1.000
_cell.length_b   1.000
_cell.length_c   1.000
_cell.angle_alpha   90.00
_cell.angle_beta   90.00
_cell.angle_gamma   90.00
#
_symmetry.space_group_name_H-M   'P 1'
#
loop_
_entity.id
_entity.type
_entity.pdbx_description
1 polymer ?
#
loop_
_entity_poly.entity_id
_entity_poly.type
_entity_poly.pdbx_seq_one_letter_code
_entity_poly.pdbx_strand_id
1 'polypeptide(L)'
;MSVYTGNIVFGLVTFPLIAFAITLPYMVYQYRKFGSIPWLRTLVVYSFVFYMLVAYYMVILPLPENRSAVVPYAAHPQLVPFHFVQLIADSSTASLADPSTWPGLLRNPNVYEALFNVLLLVPLGMYLRYYFRRTWWQTLLIGFATTLFYEMSQITGLWGLYVHPYRLFDVDDLMLNTLGAMVGFWAVGPAMRVLPDMRLVNMEAREAGVRASVTKRALSFGIDFAIACAATVVAGAVRLMVVTQAPLPAGGWFGPGWVAWLSFAAVFMLIPVLLHGQTLGQKLLKLRIVRSDASPARWYQIVARYGLLFLFATMPFKLLVGTMGLDASQAGATNAVLAFVAQNRAALIWIWLAFMAAWAASLGVRAVRAAALKRPFVMLNGVLSNTRVMTVAGVEVARERRAVMDVAEVAALERRIAEDGTPLATLMERAGAAVADEVRAWVPDPSPVVVLAGSGNNGGDGWVCARSLAEAGYPVTLVAPDLAERLHAEPARTTALAAFSDAAARDLPLSVLIAPDADVLADAVDRAEAVVDALLGTGFSGDEVREPYASWIRAANRRRFEGTRGKGRGCHRKRTHERGEHERPRRSLPAKAKGAPFAVAVDVPSGLAAQTGTAARPTFAADLTVTMLAFKPGLVEPVAAPWTGAVKLAKLGTDVPALRDELRRSAAGDGAGADAEA
;
A
#
# COMPACT_ATOMS: atom_id res chain seq x y z
N MET A 1 -25.06 35.74 -8.92
CA MET A 1 -25.44 34.41 -8.37
C MET A 1 -25.77 33.39 -9.46
N SER A 2 -26.63 33.69 -10.45
CA SER A 2 -27.01 32.72 -11.52
C SER A 2 -25.83 32.18 -12.35
N VAL A 3 -24.86 33.03 -12.68
CA VAL A 3 -23.68 32.66 -13.50
C VAL A 3 -22.75 31.68 -12.76
N TYR A 4 -22.45 31.95 -11.48
CA TYR A 4 -21.63 31.06 -10.64
C TYR A 4 -22.27 29.68 -10.47
N THR A 5 -23.59 29.64 -10.26
CA THR A 5 -24.33 28.37 -10.16
C THR A 5 -24.26 27.58 -11.47
N GLY A 6 -24.38 28.25 -12.62
CA GLY A 6 -24.25 27.62 -13.94
C GLY A 6 -22.89 26.96 -14.16
N ASN A 7 -21.80 27.64 -13.79
CA ASN A 7 -20.43 27.12 -13.93
C ASN A 7 -20.19 25.88 -13.05
N ILE A 8 -20.72 25.89 -11.82
CA ILE A 8 -20.63 24.74 -10.92
C ILE A 8 -21.42 23.55 -11.47
N VAL A 9 -22.63 23.78 -12.01
CA VAL A 9 -23.43 22.73 -12.65
C VAL A 9 -22.70 22.13 -13.86
N PHE A 10 -22.06 22.97 -14.68
CA PHE A 10 -21.27 22.48 -15.81
C PHE A 10 -20.09 21.60 -15.35
N GLY A 11 -19.41 22.00 -14.27
CA GLY A 11 -18.40 21.17 -13.61
C GLY A 11 -18.94 19.83 -13.11
N LEU A 12 -20.12 19.82 -12.49
CA LEU A 12 -20.78 18.59 -12.00
C LEU A 12 -21.15 17.63 -13.14
N VAL A 13 -21.57 18.14 -14.30
CA VAL A 13 -21.96 17.33 -15.46
C VAL A 13 -20.74 16.78 -16.20
N THR A 14 -19.67 17.56 -16.33
CA THR A 14 -18.45 17.17 -17.06
C THR A 14 -17.50 16.30 -16.23
N PHE A 15 -17.49 16.47 -14.91
CA PHE A 15 -16.61 15.73 -14.01
C PHE A 15 -16.69 14.20 -14.17
N PRO A 16 -17.87 13.54 -14.25
CA PRO A 16 -17.94 12.09 -14.45
C PRO A 16 -17.19 11.58 -15.68
N LEU A 17 -17.18 12.34 -16.79
CA LEU A 17 -16.49 11.97 -18.02
C LEU A 17 -14.97 12.03 -17.85
N ILE A 18 -14.47 13.13 -17.27
CA ILE A 18 -13.04 13.30 -16.97
C ILE A 18 -12.59 12.25 -15.95
N ALA A 19 -13.37 12.10 -14.87
CA ALA A 19 -13.17 11.10 -13.84
C ALA A 19 -13.05 9.70 -14.46
N PHE A 20 -13.96 9.31 -15.35
CA PHE A 20 -13.90 8.03 -16.06
C PHE A 20 -12.60 7.88 -16.88
N ALA A 21 -12.24 8.90 -17.67
CA ALA A 21 -11.05 8.90 -18.51
C ALA A 21 -9.75 8.72 -17.70
N ILE A 22 -9.64 9.37 -16.53
CA ILE A 22 -8.44 9.27 -15.67
C ILE A 22 -8.46 8.05 -14.75
N THR A 23 -9.61 7.40 -14.56
CA THR A 23 -9.77 6.29 -13.60
C THR A 23 -8.84 5.14 -13.93
N LEU A 24 -8.80 4.69 -15.19
CA LEU A 24 -7.96 3.55 -15.57
C LEU A 24 -6.46 3.82 -15.37
N PRO A 25 -5.87 4.92 -15.90
CA PRO A 25 -4.49 5.29 -15.62
C PRO A 25 -4.18 5.42 -14.12
N TYR A 26 -5.09 6.05 -13.36
CA TYR A 26 -4.97 6.20 -11.92
C TYR A 26 -4.91 4.83 -11.21
N MET A 27 -5.85 3.93 -11.51
CA MET A 27 -5.88 2.58 -10.91
C MET A 27 -4.59 1.80 -11.21
N VAL A 28 -4.11 1.85 -12.47
CA VAL A 28 -2.86 1.19 -12.87
C VAL A 28 -1.67 1.75 -12.09
N TYR A 29 -1.54 3.08 -12.01
CA TYR A 29 -0.49 3.74 -11.23
C TYR A 29 -0.53 3.32 -9.75
N GLN A 30 -1.70 3.34 -9.14
CA GLN A 30 -1.85 3.00 -7.72
C GLN A 30 -1.50 1.55 -7.43
N TYR A 31 -1.99 0.61 -8.24
CA TYR A 31 -1.66 -0.80 -8.07
C TYR A 31 -0.18 -1.10 -8.31
N ARG A 32 0.51 -0.36 -9.19
CA ARG A 32 1.94 -0.56 -9.44
C ARG A 32 2.82 0.04 -8.36
N LYS A 33 2.46 1.22 -7.84
CA LYS A 33 3.25 1.97 -6.85
C LYS A 33 2.96 1.59 -5.40
N PHE A 34 1.70 1.34 -5.05
CA PHE A 34 1.26 1.05 -3.68
C PHE A 34 0.61 -0.32 -3.53
N GLY A 35 0.38 -1.08 -4.60
CA GLY A 35 -0.12 -2.45 -4.51
C GLY A 35 -1.63 -2.58 -4.30
N SER A 36 -2.30 -1.56 -3.73
CA SER A 36 -3.75 -1.44 -3.56
C SER A 36 -4.24 -0.01 -3.84
N ILE A 37 -5.57 0.22 -3.80
CA ILE A 37 -6.20 1.54 -4.00
C ILE A 37 -6.79 2.01 -2.66
N PRO A 38 -6.10 2.91 -1.93
CA PRO A 38 -6.65 3.50 -0.71
C PRO A 38 -7.83 4.44 -1.02
N TRP A 39 -8.92 4.31 -0.26
CA TRP A 39 -10.15 5.08 -0.47
C TRP A 39 -9.92 6.57 -0.19
N LEU A 40 -9.23 6.92 0.91
CA LEU A 40 -9.01 8.32 1.30
C LEU A 40 -8.19 9.06 0.24
N ARG A 41 -7.14 8.43 -0.28
CA ARG A 41 -6.37 9.00 -1.38
C ARG A 41 -7.22 9.16 -2.64
N THR A 42 -8.07 8.19 -2.94
CA THR A 42 -8.98 8.29 -4.09
C THR A 42 -9.92 9.47 -3.91
N LEU A 43 -10.54 9.61 -2.75
CA LEU A 43 -11.36 10.78 -2.43
C LEU A 43 -10.60 12.09 -2.65
N VAL A 44 -9.40 12.23 -2.07
CA VAL A 44 -8.56 13.44 -2.17
C VAL A 44 -8.16 13.77 -3.61
N VAL A 45 -7.81 12.76 -4.43
CA VAL A 45 -7.42 12.98 -5.83
C VAL A 45 -8.61 13.40 -6.67
N TYR A 46 -9.75 12.72 -6.54
CA TYR A 46 -10.94 13.06 -7.32
C TYR A 46 -11.57 14.38 -6.86
N SER A 47 -11.51 14.72 -5.56
CA SER A 47 -11.92 16.03 -5.07
C SER A 47 -10.98 17.14 -5.55
N PHE A 48 -9.67 16.87 -5.68
CA PHE A 48 -8.72 17.81 -6.28
C PHE A 48 -8.99 18.05 -7.76
N VAL A 49 -9.24 16.98 -8.54
CA VAL A 49 -9.59 17.11 -9.97
C VAL A 49 -10.90 17.85 -10.16
N PHE A 50 -11.93 17.50 -9.37
CA PHE A 50 -13.21 18.21 -9.39
C PHE A 50 -13.02 19.70 -9.06
N TYR A 51 -12.27 20.00 -8.00
CA TYR A 51 -11.92 21.37 -7.62
C TYR A 51 -11.24 22.12 -8.78
N MET A 52 -10.23 21.54 -9.41
CA MET A 52 -9.51 22.21 -10.51
C MET A 52 -10.38 22.45 -11.72
N LEU A 53 -11.29 21.52 -12.02
CA LEU A 53 -12.26 21.68 -13.10
C LEU A 53 -13.23 22.84 -12.81
N VAL A 54 -13.79 22.90 -11.60
CA VAL A 54 -14.70 23.97 -11.19
C VAL A 54 -13.97 25.31 -11.16
N ALA A 55 -12.77 25.38 -10.59
CA ALA A 55 -11.96 26.60 -10.57
C ALA A 55 -11.68 27.11 -11.98
N TYR A 56 -11.29 26.22 -12.90
CA TYR A 56 -11.08 26.55 -14.31
C TYR A 56 -12.34 27.14 -14.96
N TYR A 57 -13.52 26.54 -14.74
CA TYR A 57 -14.77 27.07 -15.29
C TYR A 57 -15.21 28.39 -14.66
N MET A 58 -14.96 28.60 -13.37
CA MET A 58 -15.26 29.87 -12.69
C MET A 58 -14.46 31.04 -13.27
N VAL A 59 -13.23 30.75 -13.69
CA VAL A 59 -12.31 31.73 -14.30
C VAL A 59 -12.67 31.99 -15.76
N ILE A 60 -12.96 30.95 -16.54
CA ILE A 60 -13.04 31.06 -18.01
C ILE A 60 -14.46 31.33 -18.53
N LEU A 61 -15.51 30.91 -17.82
CA LEU A 61 -16.88 31.13 -18.26
C LEU A 61 -17.45 32.46 -17.71
N PRO A 62 -18.35 33.12 -18.46
CA PRO A 62 -18.94 32.69 -19.73
C PRO A 62 -18.09 33.06 -20.95
N LEU A 63 -18.22 32.24 -22.01
CA LEU A 63 -17.56 32.52 -23.29
C LEU A 63 -18.47 33.36 -24.20
N PRO A 64 -17.90 34.28 -25.02
CA PRO A 64 -18.65 34.95 -26.06
C PRO A 64 -19.23 33.96 -27.08
N GLU A 65 -20.43 34.25 -27.58
CA GLU A 65 -21.07 33.45 -28.65
C GLU A 65 -20.27 33.48 -29.95
N ASN A 66 -19.67 34.64 -30.28
CA ASN A 66 -18.85 34.84 -31.47
C ASN A 66 -17.36 34.94 -31.11
N ARG A 67 -16.51 34.17 -31.78
CA ARG A 67 -15.06 34.14 -31.58
C ARG A 67 -14.36 35.45 -31.94
N SER A 68 -14.98 36.27 -32.79
CA SER A 68 -14.47 37.58 -33.19
C SER A 68 -15.12 38.74 -32.44
N ALA A 69 -15.93 38.47 -31.40
CA ALA A 69 -16.53 39.52 -30.60
C ALA A 69 -15.46 40.33 -29.87
N VAL A 70 -15.51 41.65 -30.00
CA VAL A 70 -14.67 42.57 -29.24
C VAL A 70 -15.37 42.88 -27.93
N VAL A 71 -14.69 42.67 -26.81
CA VAL A 71 -15.18 43.03 -25.47
C VAL A 71 -14.45 44.30 -25.01
N PRO A 72 -15.09 45.49 -25.08
CA PRO A 72 -14.38 46.76 -24.92
C PRO A 72 -13.65 46.92 -23.58
N TYR A 73 -14.26 46.46 -22.48
CA TYR A 73 -13.65 46.57 -21.14
C TYR A 73 -12.44 45.64 -20.97
N ALA A 74 -12.30 44.59 -21.79
CA ALA A 74 -11.21 43.61 -21.72
C ALA A 74 -10.04 43.95 -22.66
N ALA A 75 -10.16 45.01 -23.47
CA ALA A 75 -9.17 45.36 -24.49
C ALA A 75 -7.83 45.83 -23.90
N HIS A 76 -7.84 46.35 -22.67
CA HIS A 76 -6.66 46.86 -21.98
C HIS A 76 -6.52 46.19 -20.62
N PRO A 77 -5.33 45.66 -20.28
CA PRO A 77 -5.11 45.04 -18.98
C PRO A 77 -5.16 46.08 -17.86
N GLN A 78 -5.72 45.69 -16.73
CA GLN A 78 -5.59 46.41 -15.47
C GLN A 78 -4.22 46.02 -14.89
N LEU A 79 -3.34 47.01 -14.68
CA LEU A 79 -1.99 46.79 -14.14
C LEU A 79 -1.71 47.53 -12.83
N VAL A 80 -2.72 48.17 -12.23
CA VAL A 80 -2.56 49.01 -11.03
C VAL A 80 -2.84 48.16 -9.78
N PRO A 81 -1.83 47.86 -8.95
CA PRO A 81 -2.05 47.05 -7.76
C PRO A 81 -2.94 47.77 -6.74
N PHE A 82 -3.76 47.01 -6.03
CA PHE A 82 -4.73 47.43 -5.02
C PHE A 82 -5.84 48.35 -5.54
N HIS A 83 -6.18 48.27 -6.82
CA HIS A 83 -7.29 49.02 -7.41
C HIS A 83 -8.64 48.60 -6.83
N PHE A 84 -8.83 47.33 -6.44
CA PHE A 84 -10.05 46.89 -5.75
C PHE A 84 -10.30 47.65 -4.44
N VAL A 85 -9.23 48.09 -3.74
CA VAL A 85 -9.34 48.90 -2.51
C VAL A 85 -9.87 50.28 -2.85
N GLN A 86 -9.39 50.88 -3.94
CA GLN A 86 -9.89 52.16 -4.43
C GLN A 86 -11.36 52.04 -4.83
N LEU A 87 -11.73 51.00 -5.58
CA LEU A 87 -13.12 50.73 -5.94
C LEU A 87 -14.03 50.57 -4.71
N ILE A 88 -13.57 49.88 -3.66
CA ILE A 88 -14.34 49.76 -2.40
C ILE A 88 -14.45 51.10 -1.69
N ALA A 89 -13.37 51.88 -1.62
CA ALA A 89 -13.37 53.20 -0.99
C ALA A 89 -14.31 54.18 -1.72
N ASP A 90 -14.28 54.19 -3.05
CA ASP A 90 -15.09 55.09 -3.88
C ASP A 90 -16.57 54.69 -3.91
N SER A 91 -16.87 53.40 -3.79
CA SER A 91 -18.24 52.87 -3.83
C SER A 91 -18.90 52.69 -2.46
N SER A 92 -18.16 52.85 -1.36
CA SER A 92 -18.69 52.67 0.00
C SER A 92 -18.77 53.99 0.76
N THR A 93 -19.87 54.19 1.48
CA THR A 93 -20.01 55.27 2.47
C THR A 93 -19.56 54.84 3.85
N ALA A 94 -18.91 53.67 3.96
CA ALA A 94 -18.55 53.05 5.22
C ALA A 94 -17.24 53.65 5.76
N SER A 95 -17.23 53.95 7.06
CA SER A 95 -16.06 54.47 7.76
C SER A 95 -15.48 53.39 8.67
N LEU A 96 -14.16 53.21 8.62
CA LEU A 96 -13.45 52.31 9.56
C LEU A 96 -13.57 52.80 11.01
N ALA A 97 -13.83 54.10 11.23
CA ALA A 97 -13.99 54.69 12.55
C ALA A 97 -15.38 54.47 13.17
N ASP A 98 -16.38 54.07 12.38
CA ASP A 98 -17.76 53.86 12.85
C ASP A 98 -18.25 52.43 12.55
N PRO A 99 -18.24 51.54 13.55
CA PRO A 99 -18.71 50.15 13.42
C PRO A 99 -20.15 50.00 12.93
N SER A 100 -21.01 51.02 13.10
CA SER A 100 -22.39 50.98 12.62
C SER A 100 -22.49 50.93 11.09
N THR A 101 -21.43 51.36 10.39
CA THR A 101 -21.36 51.38 8.93
C THR A 101 -20.79 50.10 8.30
N TRP A 102 -20.20 49.21 9.10
CA TRP A 102 -19.58 47.96 8.63
C TRP A 102 -20.55 47.00 7.92
N PRO A 103 -21.84 46.88 8.30
CA PRO A 103 -22.80 46.09 7.53
C PRO A 103 -22.98 46.58 6.09
N GLY A 104 -22.81 47.88 5.84
CA GLY A 104 -22.84 48.46 4.49
C GLY A 104 -21.63 48.06 3.66
N LEU A 105 -20.44 48.04 4.28
CA LEU A 105 -19.21 47.55 3.65
C LEU A 105 -19.32 46.06 3.26
N LEU A 106 -19.88 45.24 4.15
CA LEU A 106 -20.09 43.80 3.89
C LEU A 106 -21.11 43.53 2.78
N ARG A 107 -21.97 44.49 2.42
CA ARG A 107 -22.92 44.38 1.30
C ARG A 107 -22.33 44.88 -0.02
N ASN A 108 -21.11 45.42 -0.03
CA ASN A 108 -20.48 45.95 -1.23
C ASN A 108 -20.08 44.80 -2.19
N PRO A 109 -20.50 44.82 -3.47
CA PRO A 109 -20.12 43.82 -4.46
C PRO A 109 -18.61 43.62 -4.63
N ASN A 110 -17.81 44.69 -4.58
CA ASN A 110 -16.37 44.65 -4.77
C ASN A 110 -15.65 43.92 -3.62
N VAL A 111 -16.23 43.95 -2.42
CA VAL A 111 -15.74 43.15 -1.27
C VAL A 111 -15.96 41.66 -1.52
N TYR A 112 -17.10 41.27 -2.08
CA TYR A 112 -17.38 39.89 -2.43
C TYR A 112 -16.49 39.39 -3.57
N GLU A 113 -16.23 40.22 -4.58
CA GLU A 113 -15.31 39.89 -5.68
C GLU A 113 -13.90 39.60 -5.14
N ALA A 114 -13.36 40.49 -4.32
CA ALA A 114 -12.05 40.30 -3.71
C ALA A 114 -12.01 39.04 -2.81
N LEU A 115 -13.07 38.80 -2.03
CA LEU A 115 -13.19 37.61 -1.19
C LEU A 115 -13.25 36.31 -2.01
N PHE A 116 -14.02 36.29 -3.11
CA PHE A 116 -14.16 35.11 -3.95
C PHE A 116 -12.87 34.77 -4.70
N ASN A 117 -12.08 35.77 -5.10
CA ASN A 117 -10.73 35.55 -5.66
C ASN A 117 -9.80 34.88 -4.64
N VAL A 118 -9.78 35.38 -3.39
CA VAL A 118 -9.05 34.68 -2.31
C VAL A 118 -9.57 33.25 -2.13
N LEU A 119 -10.88 33.05 -2.04
CA LEU A 119 -11.47 31.71 -1.82
C LEU A 119 -11.21 30.73 -2.98
N LEU A 120 -11.06 31.20 -4.22
CA LEU A 120 -10.87 30.38 -5.41
C LEU A 120 -9.65 29.45 -5.30
N LEU A 121 -8.52 29.97 -4.78
CA LEU A 121 -7.27 29.21 -4.64
C LEU A 121 -6.96 28.73 -3.23
N VAL A 122 -7.83 28.98 -2.23
CA VAL A 122 -7.71 28.38 -0.90
C VAL A 122 -7.59 26.85 -0.97
N PRO A 123 -8.46 26.10 -1.68
CA PRO A 123 -8.32 24.66 -1.75
C PRO A 123 -6.98 24.21 -2.37
N LEU A 124 -6.48 24.90 -3.39
CA LEU A 124 -5.16 24.60 -3.99
C LEU A 124 -4.06 24.65 -2.93
N GLY A 125 -4.02 25.72 -2.12
CA GLY A 125 -3.10 25.85 -1.00
C GLY A 125 -3.16 24.68 -0.01
N MET A 126 -4.38 24.27 0.35
CA MET A 126 -4.62 23.13 1.24
C MET A 126 -4.08 21.82 0.65
N TYR A 127 -4.39 21.51 -0.61
CA TYR A 127 -3.92 20.29 -1.28
C TYR A 127 -2.40 20.28 -1.45
N LEU A 128 -1.79 21.42 -1.78
CA LEU A 128 -0.36 21.53 -1.95
C LEU A 128 0.39 21.19 -0.65
N ARG A 129 -0.10 21.67 0.50
CA ARG A 129 0.51 21.34 1.80
C ARG A 129 0.18 19.92 2.26
N TYR A 130 -1.09 19.51 2.21
CA TYR A 130 -1.53 18.23 2.78
C TYR A 130 -1.16 17.04 1.90
N TYR A 131 -1.55 17.06 0.62
CA TYR A 131 -1.38 15.92 -0.29
C TYR A 131 -0.02 15.94 -0.99
N PHE A 132 0.37 17.09 -1.57
CA PHE A 132 1.60 17.20 -2.37
C PHE A 132 2.85 17.55 -1.54
N ARG A 133 2.67 17.87 -0.24
CA ARG A 133 3.75 18.16 0.72
C ARG A 133 4.69 19.27 0.27
N ARG A 134 4.16 20.30 -0.38
CA ARG A 134 4.91 21.48 -0.83
C ARG A 134 5.19 22.41 0.35
N THR A 135 6.34 23.08 0.32
CA THR A 135 6.69 24.13 1.28
C THR A 135 5.93 25.42 0.97
N TRP A 136 5.91 26.37 1.92
CA TRP A 136 5.19 27.63 1.77
C TRP A 136 5.60 28.40 0.51
N TRP A 137 6.90 28.43 0.17
CA TRP A 137 7.41 29.14 -1.01
C TRP A 137 7.07 28.42 -2.32
N GLN A 138 7.02 27.08 -2.31
CA GLN A 138 6.56 26.30 -3.45
C GLN A 138 5.06 26.53 -3.68
N THR A 139 4.28 26.61 -2.60
CA THR A 139 2.86 26.94 -2.69
C THR A 139 2.63 28.35 -3.19
N LEU A 140 3.41 29.33 -2.74
CA LEU A 140 3.38 30.70 -3.26
C LEU A 140 3.63 30.71 -4.78
N LEU A 141 4.71 30.07 -5.23
CA LEU A 141 5.09 30.01 -6.64
C LEU A 141 4.04 29.29 -7.50
N ILE A 142 3.52 28.15 -7.04
CA ILE A 142 2.50 27.39 -7.76
C ILE A 142 1.18 28.16 -7.79
N GLY A 143 0.80 28.81 -6.68
CA GLY A 143 -0.38 29.68 -6.61
C GLY A 143 -0.29 30.81 -7.63
N PHE A 144 0.82 31.55 -7.60
CA PHE A 144 1.13 32.61 -8.57
C PHE A 144 1.13 32.12 -10.01
N ALA A 145 1.81 31.00 -10.30
CA ALA A 145 1.85 30.44 -11.65
C ALA A 145 0.46 30.00 -12.14
N THR A 146 -0.39 29.49 -11.24
CA THR A 146 -1.76 29.06 -11.55
C THR A 146 -2.64 30.25 -11.92
N THR A 147 -2.59 31.32 -11.12
CA THR A 147 -3.36 32.53 -11.44
C THR A 147 -2.78 33.27 -12.64
N LEU A 148 -1.46 33.27 -12.85
CA LEU A 148 -0.86 33.84 -14.06
C LEU A 148 -1.33 33.07 -15.30
N PHE A 149 -1.41 31.74 -15.22
CA PHE A 149 -1.97 30.93 -16.30
C PHE A 149 -3.43 31.30 -16.61
N TYR A 150 -4.25 31.62 -15.60
CA TYR A 150 -5.61 32.10 -15.78
C TYR A 150 -5.66 33.45 -16.50
N GLU A 151 -4.95 34.45 -16.00
CA GLU A 151 -4.91 35.80 -16.59
C GLU A 151 -4.34 35.77 -18.02
N MET A 152 -3.28 35.00 -18.27
CA MET A 152 -2.72 34.79 -19.60
C MET A 152 -3.72 34.12 -20.54
N SER A 153 -4.50 33.16 -20.05
CA SER A 153 -5.52 32.49 -20.86
C SER A 153 -6.66 33.44 -21.26
N GLN A 154 -6.95 34.48 -20.47
CA GLN A 154 -7.99 35.46 -20.78
C GLN A 154 -7.52 36.50 -21.80
N ILE A 155 -6.34 37.10 -21.59
CA ILE A 155 -5.80 38.13 -22.49
C ILE A 155 -5.43 37.57 -23.86
N THR A 156 -5.04 36.29 -23.94
CA THR A 156 -4.73 35.63 -25.22
C THR A 156 -5.97 35.07 -25.93
N GLY A 157 -7.17 35.28 -25.40
CA GLY A 157 -8.39 34.72 -25.97
C GLY A 157 -8.37 33.18 -25.98
N LEU A 158 -8.03 32.55 -24.86
CA LEU A 158 -7.79 31.11 -24.73
C LEU A 158 -6.74 30.61 -25.73
N TRP A 159 -5.56 31.24 -25.73
CA TRP A 159 -4.43 30.85 -26.56
C TRP A 159 -4.74 30.90 -28.07
N GLY A 160 -5.46 31.94 -28.50
CA GLY A 160 -5.84 32.16 -29.90
C GLY A 160 -7.12 31.45 -30.36
N LEU A 161 -7.87 30.83 -29.45
CA LEU A 161 -9.19 30.27 -29.77
C LEU A 161 -10.23 31.37 -30.05
N TYR A 162 -10.09 32.51 -29.37
CA TYR A 162 -10.82 33.75 -29.57
C TYR A 162 -9.87 34.82 -30.13
N VAL A 163 -10.37 35.62 -31.07
CA VAL A 163 -9.55 36.63 -31.79
C VAL A 163 -9.15 37.78 -30.86
N HIS A 164 -9.98 38.08 -29.86
CA HIS A 164 -9.79 39.17 -28.92
C HIS A 164 -9.88 38.69 -27.46
N PRO A 165 -9.28 39.42 -26.51
CA PRO A 165 -9.53 39.22 -25.09
C PRO A 165 -11.03 39.32 -24.81
N TYR A 166 -11.57 38.36 -24.06
CA TYR A 166 -12.99 38.33 -23.71
C TYR A 166 -13.26 38.58 -22.22
N ARG A 167 -12.19 38.63 -21.41
CA ARG A 167 -12.22 38.97 -19.99
C ARG A 167 -10.98 39.79 -19.64
N LEU A 168 -11.13 40.69 -18.68
CA LEU A 168 -10.09 41.63 -18.26
C LEU A 168 -8.95 40.88 -17.57
N PHE A 169 -7.72 41.12 -18.01
CA PHE A 169 -6.52 40.76 -17.24
C PHE A 169 -6.41 41.71 -16.05
N ASP A 170 -6.36 41.17 -14.82
CA ASP A 170 -6.32 41.96 -13.60
C ASP A 170 -5.16 41.55 -12.67
N VAL A 171 -4.29 42.52 -12.35
CA VAL A 171 -3.19 42.31 -11.39
C VAL A 171 -3.71 42.08 -9.97
N ASP A 172 -4.86 42.64 -9.60
CA ASP A 172 -5.47 42.38 -8.30
C ASP A 172 -5.96 40.93 -8.18
N ASP A 173 -6.53 40.36 -9.24
CA ASP A 173 -6.91 38.95 -9.29
C ASP A 173 -5.69 38.06 -9.09
N LEU A 174 -4.57 38.38 -9.75
CA LEU A 174 -3.29 37.70 -9.57
C LEU A 174 -2.83 37.73 -8.10
N MET A 175 -2.94 38.88 -7.43
CA MET A 175 -2.53 39.05 -6.05
C MET A 175 -3.46 38.32 -5.08
N LEU A 176 -4.78 38.46 -5.24
CA LEU A 176 -5.79 37.90 -4.34
C LEU A 176 -5.88 36.38 -4.46
N ASN A 177 -5.82 35.83 -5.68
CA ASN A 177 -5.76 34.39 -5.90
C ASN A 177 -4.48 33.81 -5.27
N THR A 178 -3.33 34.48 -5.45
CA THR A 178 -2.06 34.05 -4.83
C THR A 178 -2.15 34.09 -3.30
N LEU A 179 -2.75 35.13 -2.74
CA LEU A 179 -3.05 35.22 -1.30
C LEU A 179 -3.95 34.07 -0.85
N GLY A 180 -4.98 33.72 -1.63
CA GLY A 180 -5.84 32.57 -1.44
C GLY A 180 -5.09 31.26 -1.25
N ALA A 181 -4.15 30.97 -2.15
CA ALA A 181 -3.29 29.79 -2.04
C ALA A 181 -2.48 29.78 -0.73
N MET A 182 -1.99 30.94 -0.29
CA MET A 182 -1.24 31.05 0.98
C MET A 182 -2.15 30.91 2.22
N VAL A 183 -3.35 31.50 2.19
CA VAL A 183 -4.35 31.34 3.23
C VAL A 183 -4.71 29.86 3.37
N GLY A 184 -4.97 29.15 2.27
CA GLY A 184 -5.23 27.71 2.28
C GLY A 184 -4.05 26.90 2.82
N PHE A 185 -2.82 27.25 2.45
CA PHE A 185 -1.62 26.63 2.99
C PHE A 185 -1.55 26.76 4.51
N TRP A 186 -1.80 27.93 5.10
CA TRP A 186 -1.78 28.08 6.56
C TRP A 186 -2.99 27.44 7.24
N ALA A 187 -4.18 27.60 6.67
CA ALA A 187 -5.45 27.12 7.22
C ALA A 187 -5.51 25.59 7.38
N VAL A 188 -4.86 24.81 6.50
CA VAL A 188 -4.85 23.35 6.65
C VAL A 188 -3.94 22.85 7.79
N GLY A 189 -3.03 23.68 8.30
CA GLY A 189 -2.09 23.31 9.36
C GLY A 189 -2.76 22.73 10.62
N PRO A 190 -3.74 23.42 11.22
CA PRO A 190 -4.52 22.87 12.33
C PRO A 190 -5.29 21.59 11.96
N ALA A 191 -5.87 21.51 10.77
CA ALA A 191 -6.63 20.34 10.31
C ALA A 191 -5.75 19.08 10.15
N MET A 192 -4.46 19.24 9.83
CA MET A 192 -3.50 18.13 9.75
C MET A 192 -3.26 17.40 11.09
N ARG A 193 -3.70 17.95 12.22
CA ARG A 193 -3.68 17.24 13.52
C ARG A 193 -4.76 16.16 13.63
N VAL A 194 -5.81 16.26 12.82
CA VAL A 194 -6.96 15.33 12.83
C VAL A 194 -7.02 14.51 11.54
N LEU A 195 -6.58 15.07 10.42
CA LEU A 195 -6.54 14.37 9.15
C LEU A 195 -5.49 13.23 9.17
N PRO A 196 -5.81 12.03 8.65
CA PRO A 196 -4.86 10.93 8.58
C PRO A 196 -3.60 11.29 7.78
N ASP A 197 -2.43 10.86 8.25
CA ASP A 197 -1.19 11.05 7.48
C ASP A 197 -1.22 10.18 6.22
N MET A 198 -1.08 10.82 5.06
CA MET A 198 -1.00 10.17 3.76
C MET A 198 0.16 9.17 3.67
N ARG A 199 1.22 9.30 4.49
CA ARG A 199 2.30 8.31 4.59
C ARG A 199 1.78 6.99 5.15
N LEU A 200 1.08 7.02 6.28
CA LEU A 200 0.49 5.85 6.92
C LEU A 200 -0.52 5.16 5.98
N VAL A 201 -1.38 5.94 5.34
CA VAL A 201 -2.33 5.43 4.33
C VAL A 201 -1.63 4.70 3.18
N ASN A 202 -0.45 5.17 2.76
CA ASN A 202 0.33 4.50 1.70
C ASN A 202 0.97 3.20 2.18
N MET A 203 1.33 3.14 3.46
CA MET A 203 1.92 1.95 4.07
C MET A 203 0.87 0.87 4.24
N GLU A 204 -0.29 1.20 4.80
CA GLU A 204 -1.46 0.32 4.85
C GLU A 204 -1.82 -0.19 3.45
N ALA A 205 -1.76 0.68 2.44
CA ALA A 205 -2.02 0.30 1.05
C ALA A 205 -0.99 -0.72 0.52
N ARG A 206 0.29 -0.57 0.86
CA ARG A 206 1.35 -1.54 0.48
C ARG A 206 1.14 -2.90 1.12
N GLU A 207 0.78 -2.92 2.40
CA GLU A 207 0.48 -4.15 3.13
C GLU A 207 -0.76 -4.85 2.56
N ALA A 208 -1.83 -4.10 2.33
CA ALA A 208 -3.02 -4.61 1.65
C ALA A 208 -2.69 -5.14 0.24
N GLY A 209 -1.73 -4.50 -0.43
CA GLY A 209 -1.23 -4.85 -1.76
C GLY A 209 -0.48 -6.19 -1.86
N VAL A 210 -0.10 -6.80 -0.73
CA VAL A 210 0.40 -8.19 -0.69
C VAL A 210 -0.68 -9.18 -1.11
N ARG A 211 -1.96 -8.81 -0.96
CA ARG A 211 -3.10 -9.62 -1.38
C ARG A 211 -3.68 -9.07 -2.68
N ALA A 212 -4.00 -9.98 -3.60
CA ALA A 212 -4.66 -9.60 -4.85
C ALA A 212 -6.15 -9.35 -4.59
N SER A 213 -6.54 -8.07 -4.50
CA SER A 213 -7.95 -7.67 -4.37
C SER A 213 -8.79 -8.13 -5.56
N VAL A 214 -10.11 -8.27 -5.35
CA VAL A 214 -11.06 -8.64 -6.41
C VAL A 214 -11.02 -7.61 -7.55
N THR A 215 -11.00 -6.33 -7.20
CA THR A 215 -10.92 -5.22 -8.16
C THR A 215 -9.63 -5.25 -8.98
N LYS A 216 -8.48 -5.58 -8.39
CA LYS A 216 -7.20 -5.73 -9.11
C LYS A 216 -7.23 -6.90 -10.10
N ARG A 217 -7.85 -8.02 -9.70
CA ARG A 217 -8.01 -9.20 -10.56
C ARG A 217 -8.98 -8.93 -11.72
N ALA A 218 -10.10 -8.27 -11.43
CA ALA A 218 -11.07 -7.86 -12.44
C ALA A 218 -10.45 -6.89 -13.45
N LEU A 219 -9.67 -5.91 -12.97
CA LEU A 219 -8.96 -4.97 -13.83
C LEU A 219 -7.95 -5.68 -14.74
N SER A 220 -7.14 -6.60 -14.20
CA SER A 220 -6.23 -7.42 -15.01
C SER A 220 -6.99 -8.19 -16.08
N PHE A 221 -8.07 -8.89 -15.70
CA PHE A 221 -8.88 -9.64 -16.65
C PHE A 221 -9.49 -8.75 -17.73
N GLY A 222 -10.00 -7.57 -17.38
CA GLY A 222 -10.54 -6.60 -18.34
C GLY A 222 -9.49 -6.09 -19.33
N ILE A 223 -8.26 -5.82 -18.87
CA ILE A 223 -7.15 -5.44 -19.74
C ILE A 223 -6.79 -6.59 -20.69
N ASP A 224 -6.65 -7.81 -20.16
CA ASP A 224 -6.35 -8.98 -20.99
C ASP A 224 -7.48 -9.28 -21.99
N PHE A 225 -8.73 -9.08 -21.60
CA PHE A 225 -9.90 -9.22 -22.47
C PHE A 225 -9.87 -8.18 -23.60
N ALA A 226 -9.61 -6.91 -23.29
CA ALA A 226 -9.46 -5.86 -24.30
C ALA A 226 -8.33 -6.15 -25.28
N ILE A 227 -7.20 -6.68 -24.80
CA ILE A 227 -6.08 -7.12 -25.64
C ILE A 227 -6.51 -8.28 -26.55
N ALA A 228 -7.25 -9.27 -26.02
CA ALA A 228 -7.75 -10.38 -26.83
C ALA A 228 -8.74 -9.93 -27.92
N CYS A 229 -9.62 -8.96 -27.61
CA CYS A 229 -10.50 -8.33 -28.58
C CYS A 229 -9.70 -7.58 -29.67
N ALA A 230 -8.71 -6.77 -29.27
CA ALA A 230 -7.85 -6.08 -30.23
C ALA A 230 -7.07 -7.05 -31.12
N ALA A 231 -6.51 -8.12 -30.54
CA ALA A 231 -5.84 -9.18 -31.29
C ALA A 231 -6.78 -9.86 -32.29
N THR A 232 -8.04 -10.08 -31.92
CA THR A 232 -9.07 -10.63 -32.81
C THR A 232 -9.35 -9.70 -33.99
N VAL A 233 -9.46 -8.38 -33.75
CA VAL A 233 -9.68 -7.37 -34.80
C VAL A 233 -8.48 -7.33 -35.76
N VAL A 234 -7.26 -7.29 -35.24
CA VAL A 234 -6.03 -7.28 -36.05
C VAL A 234 -5.92 -8.57 -36.87
N ALA A 235 -6.09 -9.73 -36.25
CA ALA A 235 -6.04 -11.01 -36.95
C ALA A 235 -7.15 -11.14 -38.01
N GLY A 236 -8.34 -10.59 -37.75
CA GLY A 236 -9.44 -10.50 -38.70
C GLY A 236 -9.10 -9.62 -39.91
N ALA A 237 -8.46 -8.46 -39.69
CA ALA A 237 -8.01 -7.57 -40.75
C ALA A 237 -6.91 -8.21 -41.61
N VAL A 238 -5.93 -8.85 -40.97
CA VAL A 238 -4.88 -9.61 -41.67
C VAL A 238 -5.49 -10.74 -42.50
N ARG A 239 -6.43 -11.49 -41.92
CA ARG A 239 -7.17 -12.53 -42.65
C ARG A 239 -7.86 -11.96 -43.88
N LEU A 240 -8.54 -10.81 -43.76
CA LEU A 240 -9.22 -10.19 -44.89
C LEU A 240 -8.23 -9.86 -46.02
N MET A 241 -7.07 -9.29 -45.68
CA MET A 241 -6.01 -8.99 -46.66
C MET A 241 -5.46 -10.24 -47.35
N VAL A 242 -5.28 -11.34 -46.59
CA VAL A 242 -4.78 -12.61 -47.15
C VAL A 242 -5.84 -13.31 -48.01
N VAL A 243 -7.09 -13.34 -47.55
CA VAL A 243 -8.21 -13.95 -48.29
C VAL A 243 -8.47 -13.22 -49.61
N THR A 244 -8.26 -11.90 -49.67
CA THR A 244 -8.33 -11.15 -50.92
C THR A 244 -7.22 -11.50 -51.91
N GLN A 245 -6.12 -12.10 -51.47
CA GLN A 245 -5.03 -12.56 -52.34
C GLN A 245 -5.14 -14.05 -52.70
N ALA A 246 -5.80 -14.87 -51.88
CA ALA A 246 -6.11 -16.27 -52.21
C ALA A 246 -7.34 -16.75 -51.41
N PRO A 247 -8.37 -17.34 -52.06
CA PRO A 247 -9.52 -17.88 -51.35
C PRO A 247 -9.08 -19.04 -50.44
N LEU A 248 -9.25 -18.86 -49.13
CA LEU A 248 -9.00 -19.93 -48.16
C LEU A 248 -10.08 -21.01 -48.29
N PRO A 249 -9.74 -22.30 -48.08
CA PRO A 249 -10.72 -23.39 -48.14
C PRO A 249 -11.86 -23.19 -47.13
N ALA A 250 -13.10 -23.33 -47.61
CA ALA A 250 -14.29 -23.25 -46.79
C ALA A 250 -14.27 -24.35 -45.71
N GLY A 251 -14.39 -23.95 -44.43
CA GLY A 251 -14.42 -24.89 -43.29
C GLY A 251 -13.09 -25.16 -42.58
N GLY A 252 -11.98 -24.54 -42.98
CA GLY A 252 -10.69 -24.67 -42.28
C GLY A 252 -10.65 -23.98 -40.90
N TRP A 253 -9.59 -24.25 -40.13
CA TRP A 253 -9.27 -23.61 -38.83
C TRP A 253 -9.07 -22.07 -38.92
N PHE A 254 -9.30 -21.48 -40.10
CA PHE A 254 -9.19 -20.06 -40.43
C PHE A 254 -10.54 -19.36 -40.64
N GLY A 255 -11.65 -19.97 -40.22
CA GLY A 255 -12.96 -19.30 -40.17
C GLY A 255 -12.98 -18.12 -39.18
N PRO A 256 -13.87 -17.13 -39.34
CA PRO A 256 -13.93 -15.95 -38.46
C PRO A 256 -14.18 -16.30 -36.99
N GLY A 257 -14.92 -17.39 -36.71
CA GLY A 257 -15.07 -17.91 -35.34
C GLY A 257 -13.76 -18.43 -34.73
N TRP A 258 -12.91 -19.09 -35.53
CA TRP A 258 -11.62 -19.60 -35.06
C TRP A 258 -10.61 -18.49 -34.78
N VAL A 259 -10.63 -17.39 -35.54
CA VAL A 259 -9.77 -16.22 -35.29
C VAL A 259 -9.94 -15.68 -33.88
N ALA A 260 -11.19 -15.57 -33.41
CA ALA A 260 -11.48 -15.16 -32.04
C ALA A 260 -10.97 -16.19 -31.01
N TRP A 261 -11.26 -17.48 -31.21
CA TRP A 261 -10.79 -18.54 -30.29
C TRP A 261 -9.27 -18.60 -30.18
N LEU A 262 -8.56 -18.52 -31.32
CA LEU A 262 -7.10 -18.52 -31.36
C LEU A 262 -6.52 -17.27 -30.69
N SER A 263 -7.12 -16.10 -30.90
CA SER A 263 -6.69 -14.85 -30.26
C SER A 263 -6.84 -14.91 -28.73
N PHE A 264 -7.98 -15.43 -28.24
CA PHE A 264 -8.19 -15.63 -26.81
C PHE A 264 -7.27 -16.70 -26.23
N ALA A 265 -7.06 -17.82 -26.92
CA ALA A 265 -6.12 -18.86 -26.51
C ALA A 265 -4.68 -18.34 -26.48
N ALA A 266 -4.30 -17.51 -27.45
CA ALA A 266 -2.99 -16.86 -27.46
C ALA A 266 -2.80 -15.98 -26.22
N VAL A 267 -3.75 -15.09 -25.94
CA VAL A 267 -3.63 -14.12 -24.83
C VAL A 267 -3.71 -14.78 -23.45
N PHE A 268 -4.64 -15.72 -23.25
CA PHE A 268 -4.92 -16.30 -21.94
C PHE A 268 -4.26 -17.64 -21.68
N MET A 269 -3.77 -18.36 -22.70
CA MET A 269 -3.11 -19.66 -22.52
C MET A 269 -1.65 -19.61 -22.95
N LEU A 270 -1.36 -19.22 -24.19
CA LEU A 270 0.01 -19.24 -24.73
C LEU A 270 0.92 -18.21 -24.06
N ILE A 271 0.51 -16.93 -24.06
CA ILE A 271 1.29 -15.84 -23.46
C ILE A 271 1.66 -16.14 -21.99
N PRO A 272 0.73 -16.51 -21.09
CA PRO A 272 1.09 -16.82 -19.72
C PRO A 272 1.94 -18.08 -19.58
N VAL A 273 1.89 -19.05 -20.49
CA VAL A 273 2.85 -20.16 -20.50
C VAL A 273 4.27 -19.64 -20.80
N LEU A 274 4.40 -18.77 -21.82
CA LEU A 274 5.68 -18.16 -22.21
C LEU A 274 6.21 -17.16 -21.17
N LEU A 275 5.32 -16.47 -20.46
CA LEU A 275 5.64 -15.46 -19.44
C LEU A 275 5.57 -16.01 -18.01
N HIS A 276 5.79 -17.31 -17.82
CA HIS A 276 5.89 -17.97 -16.50
C HIS A 276 4.73 -17.65 -15.54
N GLY A 277 3.50 -17.79 -16.04
CA GLY A 277 2.26 -17.61 -15.30
C GLY A 277 1.72 -16.17 -15.30
N GLN A 278 2.08 -15.32 -16.27
CA GLN A 278 1.57 -13.94 -16.34
C GLN A 278 0.98 -13.62 -17.71
N THR A 279 -0.28 -13.19 -17.75
CA THR A 279 -0.82 -12.47 -18.91
C THR A 279 -0.25 -11.03 -18.96
N LEU A 280 -0.51 -10.30 -20.05
CA LEU A 280 0.00 -8.92 -20.20
C LEU A 280 -0.61 -7.97 -19.14
N GLY A 281 -1.91 -8.06 -18.89
CA GLY A 281 -2.61 -7.33 -17.84
C GLY A 281 -2.14 -7.74 -16.44
N GLN A 282 -1.86 -9.02 -16.22
CA GLN A 282 -1.26 -9.48 -14.95
C GLN A 282 0.16 -8.91 -14.76
N LYS A 283 0.99 -8.91 -15.80
CA LYS A 283 2.34 -8.31 -15.77
C LYS A 283 2.26 -6.82 -15.47
N LEU A 284 1.33 -6.09 -16.09
CA LEU A 284 1.09 -4.68 -15.84
C LEU A 284 0.71 -4.40 -14.38
N LEU A 285 -0.14 -5.23 -13.78
CA LEU A 285 -0.62 -5.06 -12.40
C LEU A 285 0.18 -5.83 -11.33
N LYS A 286 1.34 -6.41 -11.67
CA LYS A 286 2.17 -7.23 -10.76
C LYS A 286 1.38 -8.40 -10.15
N LEU A 287 0.60 -9.10 -10.96
CA LEU A 287 -0.09 -10.36 -10.64
C LEU A 287 0.61 -11.54 -11.32
N ARG A 288 0.46 -12.74 -10.76
CA ARG A 288 0.95 -14.00 -11.33
C ARG A 288 0.07 -15.17 -10.93
N ILE A 289 -0.05 -16.12 -11.84
CA ILE A 289 -0.67 -17.43 -11.64
C ILE A 289 0.38 -18.37 -11.05
N VAL A 290 0.06 -18.93 -9.91
CA VAL A 290 0.91 -19.89 -9.19
C VAL A 290 0.06 -21.05 -8.70
N ARG A 291 0.70 -22.12 -8.26
CA ARG A 291 0.02 -23.21 -7.55
C ARG A 291 -0.49 -22.74 -6.19
N SER A 292 -1.35 -23.53 -5.57
CA SER A 292 -1.92 -23.25 -4.25
C SER A 292 -0.85 -23.04 -3.15
N ASP A 293 0.36 -23.58 -3.34
CA ASP A 293 1.52 -23.47 -2.47
C ASP A 293 2.52 -22.35 -2.87
N ALA A 294 2.14 -21.45 -3.79
CA ALA A 294 2.99 -20.39 -4.37
C ALA A 294 4.18 -20.86 -5.22
N SER A 295 4.30 -22.16 -5.51
CA SER A 295 5.26 -22.66 -6.50
C SER A 295 4.85 -22.29 -7.93
N PRO A 296 5.78 -22.25 -8.90
CA PRO A 296 5.45 -22.00 -10.30
C PRO A 296 4.38 -22.97 -10.82
N ALA A 297 3.38 -22.43 -11.53
CA ALA A 297 2.37 -23.26 -12.18
C ALA A 297 2.96 -23.96 -13.41
N ARG A 298 2.62 -25.24 -13.59
CA ARG A 298 3.00 -25.98 -14.80
C ARG A 298 2.15 -25.50 -15.98
N TRP A 299 2.68 -25.63 -17.20
CA TRP A 299 2.03 -25.11 -18.41
C TRP A 299 0.59 -25.61 -18.57
N TYR A 300 0.34 -26.91 -18.34
CA TYR A 300 -1.00 -27.51 -18.48
C TYR A 300 -1.98 -26.99 -17.44
N GLN A 301 -1.52 -26.55 -16.26
CA GLN A 301 -2.40 -25.97 -15.24
C GLN A 301 -2.88 -24.58 -15.65
N ILE A 302 -2.03 -23.81 -16.36
CA ILE A 302 -2.41 -22.51 -16.93
C ILE A 302 -3.45 -22.71 -18.03
N VAL A 303 -3.19 -23.65 -18.95
CA VAL A 303 -4.14 -24.02 -20.02
C VAL A 303 -5.46 -24.50 -19.42
N ALA A 304 -5.44 -25.42 -18.46
CA ALA A 304 -6.64 -25.91 -17.77
C ALA A 304 -7.39 -24.79 -17.05
N ARG A 305 -6.70 -23.88 -16.35
CA ARG A 305 -7.32 -22.76 -15.64
C ARG A 305 -8.19 -21.90 -16.56
N TYR A 306 -7.65 -21.51 -17.71
CA TYR A 306 -8.37 -20.65 -18.65
C TYR A 306 -9.30 -21.42 -19.58
N GLY A 307 -8.97 -22.65 -19.94
CA GLY A 307 -9.86 -23.55 -20.67
C GLY A 307 -11.16 -23.78 -19.90
N LEU A 308 -11.06 -24.10 -18.61
CA LEU A 308 -12.21 -24.21 -17.72
C LEU A 308 -12.95 -22.87 -17.55
N LEU A 309 -12.22 -21.75 -17.47
CA LEU A 309 -12.84 -20.43 -17.38
C LEU A 309 -13.73 -20.16 -18.60
N PHE A 310 -13.20 -20.33 -19.81
CA PHE A 310 -13.94 -20.09 -21.04
C PHE A 310 -15.04 -21.11 -21.26
N LEU A 311 -14.83 -22.37 -20.87
CA LEU A 311 -15.87 -23.38 -20.88
C LEU A 311 -17.05 -22.94 -20.01
N PHE A 312 -16.80 -22.61 -18.74
CA PHE A 312 -17.86 -22.18 -17.82
C PHE A 312 -18.47 -20.82 -18.20
N ALA A 313 -17.70 -19.92 -18.79
CA ALA A 313 -18.19 -18.60 -19.19
C ALA A 313 -18.98 -18.62 -20.50
N THR A 314 -18.68 -19.52 -21.44
CA THR A 314 -19.30 -19.52 -22.79
C THR A 314 -20.33 -20.62 -22.98
N MET A 315 -20.14 -21.81 -22.38
CA MET A 315 -21.02 -22.96 -22.59
C MET A 315 -22.48 -22.69 -22.20
N PRO A 316 -22.78 -22.05 -21.04
CA PRO A 316 -24.17 -21.73 -20.70
C PRO A 316 -24.85 -20.84 -21.74
N PHE A 317 -24.15 -19.86 -22.29
CA PHE A 317 -24.71 -18.96 -23.30
C PHE A 317 -24.85 -19.63 -24.66
N LYS A 318 -23.89 -20.48 -25.05
CA LYS A 318 -24.03 -21.30 -26.27
C LYS A 318 -25.22 -22.24 -26.18
N LEU A 319 -25.45 -22.84 -25.01
CA LEU A 319 -26.62 -23.66 -24.77
C LEU A 319 -27.91 -22.83 -24.92
N LEU A 320 -27.97 -21.63 -24.33
CA LEU A 320 -29.11 -20.71 -24.46
C LEU A 320 -29.37 -20.26 -25.89
N VAL A 321 -28.34 -19.83 -26.62
CA VAL A 321 -28.48 -19.42 -28.03
C VAL A 321 -28.94 -20.62 -28.88
N GLY A 322 -28.38 -21.80 -28.61
CA GLY A 322 -28.85 -23.05 -29.19
C GLY A 322 -30.33 -23.29 -28.93
N THR A 323 -30.79 -23.20 -27.68
CA THR A 323 -32.22 -23.42 -27.36
C THR A 323 -33.15 -22.37 -27.97
N MET A 324 -32.71 -21.11 -28.08
CA MET A 324 -33.47 -20.02 -28.68
C MET A 324 -33.54 -20.10 -30.21
N GLY A 325 -32.46 -20.54 -30.87
CA GLY A 325 -32.34 -20.60 -32.33
C GLY A 325 -32.92 -21.85 -32.99
N LEU A 326 -33.45 -22.80 -32.20
CA LEU A 326 -34.14 -23.96 -32.76
C LEU A 326 -35.47 -23.56 -33.37
N ASP A 327 -35.73 -23.98 -34.60
CA ASP A 327 -37.05 -23.83 -35.20
C ASP A 327 -37.81 -25.15 -35.02
N ALA A 328 -38.97 -25.12 -34.37
CA ALA A 328 -39.76 -26.32 -34.10
C ALA A 328 -40.23 -27.00 -35.39
N SER A 329 -40.30 -26.23 -36.49
CA SER A 329 -40.64 -26.70 -37.84
C SER A 329 -39.52 -27.51 -38.52
N GLN A 330 -38.26 -27.39 -38.06
CA GLN A 330 -37.10 -28.10 -38.61
C GLN A 330 -36.74 -29.37 -37.82
N ALA A 331 -37.39 -29.61 -36.69
CA ALA A 331 -37.21 -30.83 -35.89
C ALA A 331 -37.94 -32.00 -36.59
N GLY A 332 -37.26 -32.67 -37.51
CA GLY A 332 -37.75 -33.93 -38.08
C GLY A 332 -38.02 -34.98 -37.00
N ALA A 333 -38.91 -35.93 -37.29
CA ALA A 333 -39.35 -36.99 -36.37
C ALA A 333 -38.22 -37.87 -35.79
N THR A 334 -37.01 -37.80 -36.33
CA THR A 334 -35.86 -38.62 -35.95
C THR A 334 -34.98 -38.02 -34.84
N ASN A 335 -35.16 -36.76 -34.44
CA ASN A 335 -34.28 -36.11 -33.46
C ASN A 335 -35.02 -35.71 -32.17
N ALA A 336 -35.37 -36.73 -31.37
CA ALA A 336 -36.17 -36.61 -30.14
C ALA A 336 -35.66 -35.52 -29.17
N VAL A 337 -34.35 -35.28 -29.12
CA VAL A 337 -33.73 -34.25 -28.28
C VAL A 337 -34.12 -32.84 -28.74
N LEU A 338 -34.13 -32.58 -30.06
CA LEU A 338 -34.50 -31.28 -30.61
C LEU A 338 -35.98 -30.98 -30.39
N ALA A 339 -36.84 -31.98 -30.59
CA ALA A 339 -38.28 -31.88 -30.31
C ALA A 339 -38.54 -31.57 -28.83
N PHE A 340 -37.85 -32.26 -27.91
CA PHE A 340 -37.95 -31.99 -26.47
C PHE A 340 -37.55 -30.57 -26.11
N VAL A 341 -36.41 -30.08 -26.63
CA VAL A 341 -35.92 -28.72 -26.35
C VAL A 341 -36.87 -27.65 -26.89
N ALA A 342 -37.42 -27.86 -28.10
CA ALA A 342 -38.37 -26.93 -28.70
C ALA A 342 -39.68 -26.85 -27.89
N GLN A 343 -40.24 -28.00 -27.47
CA GLN A 343 -41.46 -28.07 -26.67
C GLN A 343 -41.28 -27.48 -25.25
N ASN A 344 -40.10 -27.64 -24.65
CA ASN A 344 -39.83 -27.22 -23.27
C ASN A 344 -39.00 -25.93 -23.17
N ARG A 345 -38.94 -25.11 -24.25
CA ARG A 345 -38.07 -23.93 -24.33
C ARG A 345 -38.20 -22.99 -23.15
N ALA A 346 -39.42 -22.63 -22.76
CA ALA A 346 -39.66 -21.70 -21.66
C ALA A 346 -39.10 -22.23 -20.33
N ALA A 347 -39.33 -23.51 -20.03
CA ALA A 347 -38.81 -24.15 -18.84
C ALA A 347 -37.27 -24.19 -18.85
N LEU A 348 -36.64 -24.50 -19.99
CA LEU A 348 -35.19 -24.50 -20.15
C LEU A 348 -34.56 -23.11 -19.96
N ILE A 349 -35.22 -22.05 -20.44
CA ILE A 349 -34.78 -20.66 -20.19
C ILE A 349 -34.88 -20.33 -18.70
N TRP A 350 -35.96 -20.72 -18.01
CA TRP A 350 -36.09 -20.51 -16.57
C TRP A 350 -35.04 -21.29 -15.76
N ILE A 351 -34.77 -22.54 -16.13
CA ILE A 351 -33.68 -23.34 -15.52
C ILE A 351 -32.35 -22.63 -15.73
N TRP A 352 -32.09 -22.13 -16.94
CA TRP A 352 -30.88 -21.37 -17.24
C TRP A 352 -30.79 -20.08 -16.40
N LEU A 353 -31.88 -19.31 -16.28
CA LEU A 353 -31.94 -18.09 -15.47
C LEU A 353 -31.68 -18.41 -13.99
N ALA A 354 -32.31 -19.46 -13.45
CA ALA A 354 -32.09 -19.91 -12.08
C ALA A 354 -30.64 -20.34 -11.85
N PHE A 355 -30.05 -21.09 -12.79
CA PHE A 355 -28.65 -21.48 -12.75
C PHE A 355 -27.71 -20.26 -12.75
N MET A 356 -27.93 -19.30 -13.66
CA MET A 356 -27.12 -18.08 -13.76
C MET A 356 -27.26 -17.18 -12.53
N ALA A 357 -28.48 -17.07 -11.97
CA ALA A 357 -28.73 -16.36 -10.73
C ALA A 357 -28.00 -17.01 -9.55
N ALA A 358 -28.10 -18.33 -9.40
CA ALA A 358 -27.37 -19.08 -8.37
C ALA A 358 -25.85 -18.96 -8.53
N TRP A 359 -25.34 -19.02 -9.77
CA TRP A 359 -23.93 -18.84 -10.06
C TRP A 359 -23.44 -17.45 -9.69
N ALA A 360 -24.16 -16.38 -10.09
CA ALA A 360 -23.85 -15.01 -9.74
C ALA A 360 -23.90 -14.77 -8.21
N ALA A 361 -24.93 -15.30 -7.54
CA ALA A 361 -25.05 -15.25 -6.08
C ALA A 361 -23.85 -15.93 -5.40
N SER A 362 -23.41 -17.09 -5.92
CA SER A 362 -22.24 -17.80 -5.38
C SER A 362 -20.94 -16.99 -5.50
N LEU A 363 -20.77 -16.25 -6.61
CA LEU A 363 -19.62 -15.35 -6.81
C LEU A 363 -19.69 -14.15 -5.86
N GLY A 364 -20.88 -13.58 -5.67
CA GLY A 364 -21.14 -12.51 -4.72
C GLY A 364 -20.78 -12.91 -3.29
N VAL A 365 -21.30 -14.04 -2.81
CA VAL A 365 -21.00 -14.57 -1.47
C VAL A 365 -19.50 -14.80 -1.29
N ARG A 366 -18.82 -15.37 -2.29
CA ARG A 366 -17.36 -15.59 -2.25
C ARG A 366 -16.59 -14.27 -2.20
N ALA A 367 -17.01 -13.26 -2.94
CA ALA A 367 -16.38 -11.94 -2.94
C ALA A 367 -16.56 -11.25 -1.59
N VAL A 368 -17.77 -11.27 -1.02
CA VAL A 368 -18.07 -10.72 0.30
C VAL A 368 -17.27 -11.44 1.39
N ARG A 369 -17.25 -12.77 1.39
CA ARG A 369 -16.44 -13.55 2.36
C ARG A 369 -14.95 -13.25 2.23
N ALA A 370 -14.43 -13.13 1.01
CA ALA A 370 -13.04 -12.78 0.79
C ALA A 370 -12.69 -11.39 1.36
N ALA A 371 -13.58 -10.41 1.17
CA ALA A 371 -13.43 -9.07 1.72
C ALA A 371 -13.55 -9.05 3.26
N ALA A 372 -14.62 -9.61 3.83
CA ALA A 372 -14.93 -9.56 5.25
C ALA A 372 -13.98 -10.41 6.11
N LEU A 373 -13.68 -11.64 5.68
CA LEU A 373 -12.81 -12.57 6.42
C LEU A 373 -11.34 -12.43 6.04
N LYS A 374 -11.00 -11.47 5.18
CA LYS A 374 -9.63 -11.25 4.68
C LYS A 374 -9.01 -12.53 4.08
N ARG A 375 -9.83 -13.42 3.52
CA ARG A 375 -9.44 -14.70 2.90
C ARG A 375 -9.22 -14.54 1.38
N PRO A 376 -8.38 -15.38 0.75
CA PRO A 376 -8.19 -15.30 -0.69
C PRO A 376 -9.49 -15.59 -1.44
N PHE A 377 -9.79 -14.78 -2.46
CA PHE A 377 -10.90 -15.05 -3.38
C PHE A 377 -10.55 -16.26 -4.27
N VAL A 378 -11.45 -17.24 -4.35
CA VAL A 378 -11.24 -18.51 -5.06
C VAL A 378 -12.35 -18.74 -6.09
N MET A 379 -11.96 -18.89 -7.35
CA MET A 379 -12.84 -19.29 -8.45
C MET A 379 -12.75 -20.80 -8.69
N LEU A 380 -13.85 -21.40 -9.17
CA LEU A 380 -13.95 -22.85 -9.40
C LEU A 380 -12.88 -23.37 -10.37
N ASN A 381 -12.63 -22.68 -11.48
CA ASN A 381 -11.57 -23.02 -12.43
C ASN A 381 -10.17 -23.04 -11.78
N GLY A 382 -9.91 -22.17 -10.80
CA GLY A 382 -8.67 -22.17 -10.03
C GLY A 382 -8.55 -23.39 -9.11
N VAL A 383 -9.65 -23.79 -8.47
CA VAL A 383 -9.68 -25.01 -7.63
C VAL A 383 -9.38 -26.23 -8.48
N LEU A 384 -10.12 -26.41 -9.59
CA LEU A 384 -10.00 -27.57 -10.47
C LEU A 384 -8.61 -27.68 -11.13
N SER A 385 -7.95 -26.56 -11.42
CA SER A 385 -6.59 -26.55 -11.99
C SER A 385 -5.48 -26.56 -10.93
N ASN A 386 -5.82 -26.52 -9.64
CA ASN A 386 -4.88 -26.31 -8.52
C ASN A 386 -4.00 -25.05 -8.71
N THR A 387 -4.62 -23.95 -9.15
CA THR A 387 -3.97 -22.66 -9.38
C THR A 387 -4.69 -21.50 -8.71
N ARG A 388 -3.92 -20.47 -8.36
CA ARG A 388 -4.43 -19.19 -7.81
C ARG A 388 -3.69 -18.01 -8.42
N VAL A 389 -4.39 -16.88 -8.51
CA VAL A 389 -3.78 -15.59 -8.88
C VAL A 389 -3.38 -14.87 -7.61
N MET A 390 -2.10 -14.52 -7.51
CA MET A 390 -1.50 -13.78 -6.40
C MET A 390 -0.81 -12.53 -6.93
N THR A 391 -0.52 -11.56 -6.05
CA THR A 391 0.44 -10.50 -6.40
C THR A 391 1.85 -11.05 -6.34
N VAL A 392 2.77 -10.48 -7.12
CA VAL A 392 4.18 -10.91 -7.11
C VAL A 392 4.77 -10.81 -5.69
N ALA A 393 4.50 -9.71 -4.98
CA ALA A 393 4.88 -9.56 -3.57
C ALA A 393 4.26 -10.64 -2.66
N GLY A 394 2.99 -11.00 -2.88
CA GLY A 394 2.34 -12.08 -2.14
C GLY A 394 2.89 -13.47 -2.42
N VAL A 395 3.39 -13.71 -3.65
CA VAL A 395 4.11 -14.95 -4.00
C VAL A 395 5.44 -15.01 -3.26
N GLU A 396 6.18 -13.91 -3.25
CA GLU A 396 7.48 -13.80 -2.60
C GLU A 396 7.37 -14.05 -1.09
N VAL A 397 6.47 -13.35 -0.40
CA VAL A 397 6.19 -13.58 1.04
C VAL A 397 5.77 -15.03 1.32
N ALA A 398 4.95 -15.64 0.44
CA ALA A 398 4.52 -17.02 0.62
C ALA A 398 5.66 -18.03 0.40
N ARG A 399 6.61 -17.73 -0.49
CA ARG A 399 7.81 -18.56 -0.71
C ARG A 399 8.80 -18.43 0.42
N GLU A 400 9.02 -17.22 0.92
CA GLU A 400 9.88 -16.95 2.08
C GLU A 400 9.40 -17.71 3.31
N ARG A 401 8.10 -17.64 3.62
CA ARG A 401 7.51 -18.41 4.72
C ARG A 401 7.63 -19.92 4.58
N ARG A 402 7.86 -20.43 3.37
CA ARG A 402 8.09 -21.86 3.11
C ARG A 402 9.58 -22.20 3.10
N ALA A 403 10.44 -21.22 2.82
CA ALA A 403 11.89 -21.32 2.93
C ALA A 403 12.33 -21.19 4.39
N VAL A 404 11.71 -21.99 5.26
CA VAL A 404 12.12 -22.11 6.66
C VAL A 404 13.48 -22.78 6.69
N MET A 405 14.40 -22.22 7.47
CA MET A 405 15.72 -22.78 7.73
C MET A 405 15.87 -22.97 9.23
N ASP A 406 16.38 -24.11 9.65
CA ASP A 406 16.68 -24.35 11.06
C ASP A 406 17.82 -23.44 11.55
N VAL A 407 18.02 -23.39 12.87
CA VAL A 407 19.02 -22.50 13.47
C VAL A 407 20.44 -22.81 12.97
N ALA A 408 20.77 -24.08 12.74
CA ALA A 408 22.08 -24.49 12.28
C ALA A 408 22.30 -24.13 10.80
N GLU A 409 21.28 -24.29 9.96
CA GLU A 409 21.26 -23.88 8.56
C GLU A 409 21.45 -22.35 8.43
N VAL A 410 20.81 -21.54 9.28
CA VAL A 410 21.00 -20.08 9.30
C VAL A 410 22.43 -19.71 9.69
N ALA A 411 23.00 -20.36 10.71
CA ALA A 411 24.39 -20.12 11.10
C ALA A 411 25.41 -20.58 10.02
N ALA A 412 25.11 -21.67 9.30
CA ALA A 412 25.90 -22.08 8.14
C ALA A 412 25.80 -21.07 6.99
N LEU A 413 24.62 -20.53 6.75
CA LEU A 413 24.39 -19.48 5.76
C LEU A 413 25.14 -18.19 6.09
N GLU A 414 25.13 -17.73 7.35
CA GLU A 414 25.89 -16.55 7.79
C GLU A 414 27.40 -16.72 7.56
N ARG A 415 27.95 -17.89 7.92
CA ARG A 415 29.35 -18.21 7.65
C ARG A 415 29.66 -18.20 6.16
N ARG A 416 28.78 -18.78 5.34
CA ARG A 416 28.96 -18.80 3.89
C ARG A 416 28.94 -17.39 3.28
N ILE A 417 28.02 -16.53 3.73
CA ILE A 417 27.96 -15.13 3.29
C ILE A 417 29.26 -14.38 3.65
N ALA A 418 29.84 -14.68 4.81
CA ALA A 418 31.13 -14.14 5.22
C ALA A 418 32.28 -14.63 4.33
N GLU A 419 32.30 -15.93 3.98
CA GLU A 419 33.26 -16.51 3.04
C GLU A 419 33.16 -15.90 1.63
N ASP A 420 31.94 -15.60 1.17
CA ASP A 420 31.68 -14.96 -0.13
C ASP A 420 31.98 -13.44 -0.13
N GLY A 421 32.57 -12.92 0.96
CA GLY A 421 33.15 -11.57 1.02
C GLY A 421 32.28 -10.50 1.68
N THR A 422 31.14 -10.85 2.29
CA THR A 422 30.33 -9.89 3.08
C THR A 422 30.58 -10.09 4.57
N PRO A 423 31.32 -9.19 5.26
CA PRO A 423 31.61 -9.35 6.69
C PRO A 423 30.34 -9.45 7.54
N LEU A 424 30.40 -10.25 8.63
CA LEU A 424 29.29 -10.38 9.57
C LEU A 424 28.87 -9.03 10.20
N ALA A 425 29.83 -8.11 10.41
CA ALA A 425 29.53 -6.75 10.86
C ALA A 425 28.63 -5.99 9.87
N THR A 426 28.81 -6.19 8.57
CA THR A 426 27.94 -5.60 7.52
C THR A 426 26.55 -6.21 7.54
N LEU A 427 26.41 -7.52 7.84
CA LEU A 427 25.11 -8.14 8.02
C LEU A 427 24.38 -7.57 9.23
N MET A 428 25.07 -7.41 10.36
CA MET A 428 24.56 -6.79 11.58
C MET A 428 24.12 -5.34 11.35
N GLU A 429 24.91 -4.56 10.60
CA GLU A 429 24.56 -3.20 10.18
C GLU A 429 23.23 -3.16 9.40
N ARG A 430 23.07 -4.06 8.44
CA ARG A 430 21.84 -4.17 7.65
C ARG A 430 20.66 -4.67 8.50
N ALA A 431 20.92 -5.56 9.45
CA ALA A 431 19.91 -6.15 10.33
C ALA A 431 19.32 -5.10 11.28
N GLY A 432 20.17 -4.37 12.01
CA GLY A 432 19.73 -3.29 12.89
C GLY A 432 19.03 -2.15 12.14
N ALA A 433 19.53 -1.76 10.96
CA ALA A 433 18.87 -0.76 10.13
C ALA A 433 17.47 -1.20 9.66
N ALA A 434 17.31 -2.48 9.30
CA ALA A 434 16.00 -3.03 8.92
C ALA A 434 15.00 -3.01 10.10
N VAL A 435 15.45 -3.26 11.32
CA VAL A 435 14.61 -3.12 12.53
C VAL A 435 14.22 -1.66 12.74
N ALA A 436 15.18 -0.73 12.63
CA ALA A 436 14.92 0.70 12.79
C ALA A 436 13.88 1.20 11.78
N ASP A 437 13.97 0.78 10.52
CA ASP A 437 12.99 1.12 9.48
C ASP A 437 11.59 0.58 9.79
N GLU A 438 11.49 -0.61 10.38
CA GLU A 438 10.22 -1.18 10.85
C GLU A 438 9.67 -0.45 12.07
N VAL A 439 10.50 0.02 13.01
CA VAL A 439 10.01 0.86 14.11
C VAL A 439 9.45 2.18 13.56
N ARG A 440 10.17 2.83 12.65
CA ARG A 440 9.75 4.09 11.99
C ARG A 440 8.50 3.94 11.15
N ALA A 441 8.23 2.74 10.65
CA ALA A 441 7.02 2.42 9.90
C ALA A 441 5.74 2.49 10.75
N TRP A 442 5.84 2.19 12.05
CA TRP A 442 4.69 2.08 12.95
C TRP A 442 4.60 3.20 13.97
N VAL A 443 5.71 3.84 14.31
CA VAL A 443 5.79 4.84 15.39
C VAL A 443 5.88 6.25 14.79
N PRO A 444 4.99 7.19 15.20
CA PRO A 444 5.05 8.58 14.78
C PRO A 444 6.43 9.23 15.01
N ASP A 445 6.85 10.04 14.06
CA ASP A 445 8.16 10.71 14.06
C ASP A 445 8.05 12.16 14.58
N PRO A 446 8.87 12.60 15.57
CA PRO A 446 9.76 11.81 16.45
C PRO A 446 9.08 11.44 17.79
N SER A 447 9.26 10.20 18.27
CA SER A 447 8.72 9.72 19.55
C SER A 447 9.76 8.92 20.36
N PRO A 448 9.68 8.86 21.70
CA PRO A 448 10.65 8.13 22.51
C PRO A 448 10.65 6.61 22.24
N VAL A 449 11.83 6.01 22.07
CA VAL A 449 12.02 4.57 21.83
C VAL A 449 12.98 3.99 22.86
N VAL A 450 12.63 2.82 23.42
CA VAL A 450 13.54 2.03 24.25
C VAL A 450 14.05 0.85 23.44
N VAL A 451 15.36 0.62 23.44
CA VAL A 451 16.00 -0.57 22.85
C VAL A 451 16.64 -1.39 23.97
N LEU A 452 16.26 -2.65 24.09
CA LEU A 452 16.80 -3.59 25.08
C LEU A 452 17.82 -4.48 24.38
N ALA A 453 19.11 -4.25 24.57
CA ALA A 453 20.18 -4.97 23.87
C ALA A 453 20.90 -5.95 24.81
N GLY A 454 21.08 -7.19 24.34
CA GLY A 454 21.82 -8.22 25.06
C GLY A 454 23.33 -8.13 24.84
N SER A 455 24.06 -9.11 25.36
CA SER A 455 25.52 -9.21 25.25
C SER A 455 26.03 -9.96 24.00
N GLY A 456 25.12 -10.58 23.24
CA GLY A 456 25.44 -11.37 22.04
C GLY A 456 25.16 -10.63 20.72
N ASN A 457 25.17 -11.37 19.61
CA ASN A 457 24.94 -10.81 18.27
C ASN A 457 23.58 -10.11 18.12
N ASN A 458 22.51 -10.66 18.72
CA ASN A 458 21.21 -9.98 18.73
C ASN A 458 21.29 -8.60 19.42
N GLY A 459 22.11 -8.49 20.47
CA GLY A 459 22.38 -7.21 21.12
C GLY A 459 23.12 -6.22 20.21
N GLY A 460 24.07 -6.72 19.42
CA GLY A 460 24.74 -5.93 18.38
C GLY A 460 23.77 -5.34 17.35
N ASP A 461 22.80 -6.12 16.88
CA ASP A 461 21.71 -5.61 16.02
C ASP A 461 20.89 -4.51 16.73
N GLY A 462 20.68 -4.66 18.05
CA GLY A 462 20.07 -3.65 18.90
C GLY A 462 20.86 -2.34 18.96
N TRP A 463 22.19 -2.40 19.11
CA TRP A 463 23.06 -1.21 19.08
C TRP A 463 22.99 -0.46 17.75
N VAL A 464 23.01 -1.19 16.62
CA VAL A 464 22.82 -0.61 15.28
C VAL A 464 21.45 0.04 15.16
N CYS A 465 20.39 -0.68 15.55
CA CYS A 465 19.02 -0.18 15.51
C CYS A 465 18.88 1.13 16.31
N ALA A 466 19.46 1.18 17.51
CA ALA A 466 19.45 2.36 18.36
C ALA A 466 20.15 3.56 17.72
N ARG A 467 21.34 3.36 17.12
CA ARG A 467 22.02 4.42 16.36
C ARG A 467 21.16 4.86 15.18
N SER A 468 20.69 3.95 14.33
CA SER A 468 19.92 4.29 13.12
C SER A 468 18.61 5.05 13.43
N LEU A 469 17.95 4.72 14.55
CA LEU A 469 16.80 5.49 15.03
C LEU A 469 17.21 6.90 15.49
N ALA A 470 18.32 7.03 16.21
CA ALA A 470 18.82 8.31 16.66
C ALA A 470 19.29 9.19 15.49
N GLU A 471 19.90 8.62 14.45
CA GLU A 471 20.22 9.32 13.20
C GLU A 471 18.98 9.88 12.50
N ALA A 472 17.85 9.19 12.64
CA ALA A 472 16.55 9.65 12.14
C ALA A 472 15.87 10.69 13.06
N GLY A 473 16.47 11.05 14.19
CA GLY A 473 15.98 12.07 15.12
C GLY A 473 15.10 11.56 16.27
N TYR A 474 14.95 10.23 16.43
CA TYR A 474 14.17 9.66 17.53
C TYR A 474 14.94 9.77 18.85
N PRO A 475 14.31 10.20 19.96
CA PRO A 475 14.91 10.09 21.29
C PRO A 475 15.01 8.61 21.69
N VAL A 476 16.22 8.05 21.71
CA VAL A 476 16.46 6.64 22.01
C VAL A 476 17.08 6.46 23.38
N THR A 477 16.52 5.54 24.16
CA THR A 477 17.13 5.00 25.38
C THR A 477 17.51 3.54 25.14
N LEU A 478 18.81 3.28 24.99
CA LEU A 478 19.36 1.95 24.85
C LEU A 478 19.71 1.39 26.23
N VAL A 479 19.22 0.21 26.55
CA VAL A 479 19.54 -0.52 27.78
C VAL A 479 20.45 -1.69 27.44
N ALA A 480 21.62 -1.75 28.06
CA ALA A 480 22.62 -2.79 27.82
C ALA A 480 23.13 -3.38 29.16
N PRO A 481 23.57 -4.66 29.18
CA PRO A 481 24.01 -5.31 30.42
C PRO A 481 25.38 -4.83 30.87
N ASP A 482 26.21 -4.38 29.95
CA ASP A 482 27.56 -3.87 30.21
C ASP A 482 27.97 -2.86 29.13
N LEU A 483 29.11 -2.20 29.34
CA LEU A 483 29.72 -1.28 28.38
C LEU A 483 30.06 -1.98 27.06
N ALA A 484 29.94 -1.25 25.95
CA ALA A 484 30.26 -1.75 24.61
C ALA A 484 31.67 -2.37 24.52
N GLU A 485 32.66 -1.79 25.19
CA GLU A 485 34.05 -2.28 25.22
C GLU A 485 34.22 -3.65 25.88
N ARG A 486 33.31 -4.00 26.80
CA ARG A 486 33.33 -5.23 27.61
C ARG A 486 32.47 -6.36 27.02
N LEU A 487 31.80 -6.12 25.90
CA LEU A 487 31.13 -7.18 25.17
C LEU A 487 32.16 -8.18 24.61
N HIS A 488 31.88 -9.48 24.74
CA HIS A 488 32.78 -10.54 24.27
C HIS A 488 32.44 -11.10 22.89
N ALA A 489 31.18 -10.95 22.45
CA ALA A 489 30.74 -11.48 21.16
C ALA A 489 31.17 -10.57 20.01
N GLU A 490 31.84 -11.12 19.01
CA GLU A 490 32.08 -10.45 17.72
C GLU A 490 31.08 -10.96 16.67
N PRO A 491 30.54 -10.07 15.82
CA PRO A 491 30.90 -8.66 15.63
C PRO A 491 30.17 -7.68 16.56
N ALA A 492 29.36 -8.15 17.53
CA ALA A 492 28.53 -7.30 18.38
C ALA A 492 29.32 -6.19 19.11
N ARG A 493 30.48 -6.54 19.66
CA ARG A 493 31.38 -5.59 20.35
C ARG A 493 31.85 -4.48 19.41
N THR A 494 32.45 -4.85 18.27
CA THR A 494 32.97 -3.88 17.29
C THR A 494 31.87 -2.93 16.82
N THR A 495 30.68 -3.47 16.52
CA THR A 495 29.54 -2.66 16.06
C THR A 495 28.98 -1.76 17.16
N ALA A 496 28.88 -2.25 18.40
CA ALA A 496 28.45 -1.43 19.55
C ALA A 496 29.39 -0.25 19.80
N LEU A 497 30.71 -0.47 19.69
CA LEU A 497 31.72 0.59 19.81
C LEU A 497 31.58 1.64 18.71
N ALA A 498 31.40 1.20 17.47
CA ALA A 498 31.17 2.10 16.34
C ALA A 498 29.87 2.89 16.51
N ALA A 499 28.79 2.24 16.96
CA ALA A 499 27.51 2.88 17.20
C ALA A 499 27.57 3.96 18.29
N PHE A 500 28.23 3.65 19.41
CA PHE A 500 28.43 4.59 20.51
C PHE A 500 29.30 5.78 20.10
N SER A 501 30.42 5.51 19.42
CA SER A 501 31.36 6.54 18.98
C SER A 501 30.74 7.49 17.96
N ASP A 502 29.99 6.97 16.98
CA ASP A 502 29.30 7.79 15.98
C ASP A 502 28.20 8.65 16.61
N ALA A 503 27.44 8.08 17.54
CA ALA A 503 26.40 8.82 18.27
C ALA A 503 26.98 9.98 19.07
N ALA A 504 28.11 9.78 19.75
CA ALA A 504 28.80 10.84 20.47
C ALA A 504 29.40 11.90 19.52
N ALA A 505 30.02 11.49 18.42
CA ALA A 505 30.64 12.39 17.45
C ALA A 505 29.63 13.32 16.76
N ARG A 506 28.39 12.87 16.60
CA ARG A 506 27.32 13.57 15.88
C ARG A 506 26.24 14.16 16.79
N ASP A 507 26.41 14.09 18.11
CA ASP A 507 25.44 14.54 19.11
C ASP A 507 24.03 13.97 18.86
N LEU A 508 23.97 12.66 18.57
CA LEU A 508 22.70 11.98 18.30
C LEU A 508 21.89 11.87 19.61
N PRO A 509 20.55 11.89 19.54
CA PRO A 509 19.65 11.73 20.70
C PRO A 509 19.60 10.28 21.21
N LEU A 510 20.76 9.69 21.52
CA LEU A 510 20.95 8.33 22.02
C LEU A 510 21.51 8.36 23.45
N SER A 511 20.72 7.88 24.40
CA SER A 511 21.11 7.70 25.80
C SER A 511 21.32 6.22 26.10
N VAL A 512 22.39 5.87 26.82
CA VAL A 512 22.70 4.48 27.17
C VAL A 512 22.57 4.27 28.68
N LEU A 513 21.78 3.28 29.08
CA LEU A 513 21.62 2.81 30.45
C LEU A 513 22.31 1.45 30.61
N ILE A 514 23.33 1.39 31.46
CA ILE A 514 24.05 0.16 31.75
C ILE A 514 23.48 -0.48 33.00
N ALA A 515 23.02 -1.73 32.87
CA ALA A 515 22.46 -2.54 33.95
C ALA A 515 21.54 -1.72 34.91
N PRO A 516 20.53 -1.00 34.38
CA PRO A 516 19.72 -0.10 35.21
C PRO A 516 18.90 -0.87 36.24
N ASP A 517 18.71 -0.25 37.39
CA ASP A 517 17.74 -0.72 38.39
C ASP A 517 16.32 -0.74 37.82
N ALA A 518 15.47 -1.59 38.42
CA ALA A 518 14.12 -1.85 37.94
C ALA A 518 13.25 -0.60 37.79
N ASP A 519 13.44 0.40 38.66
CA ASP A 519 12.68 1.65 38.61
C ASP A 519 13.11 2.56 37.46
N VAL A 520 14.42 2.70 37.21
CA VAL A 520 14.94 3.48 36.08
C VAL A 520 14.48 2.88 34.76
N LEU A 521 14.55 1.55 34.63
CA LEU A 521 14.07 0.85 33.44
C LEU A 521 12.56 1.00 33.25
N ALA A 522 11.78 0.84 34.32
CA ALA A 522 10.34 1.01 34.26
C ALA A 522 9.95 2.42 33.79
N ASP A 523 10.66 3.43 34.28
CA ASP A 523 10.46 4.82 33.92
C ASP A 523 10.80 5.13 32.45
N ALA A 524 11.84 4.49 31.91
CA ALA A 524 12.19 4.59 30.49
C ALA A 524 11.11 3.93 29.62
N VAL A 525 10.70 2.70 29.98
CA VAL A 525 9.68 1.93 29.25
C VAL A 525 8.29 2.58 29.33
N ASP A 526 7.94 3.20 30.46
CA ASP A 526 6.64 3.85 30.64
C ASP A 526 6.46 5.07 29.72
N ARG A 527 7.55 5.78 29.41
CA ARG A 527 7.61 6.95 28.51
C ARG A 527 7.74 6.60 27.03
N ALA A 528 8.08 5.35 26.71
CA ALA A 528 8.33 4.92 25.34
C ALA A 528 7.02 4.76 24.55
N GLU A 529 7.07 5.12 23.27
CA GLU A 529 6.06 4.79 22.26
C GLU A 529 6.41 3.49 21.52
N ALA A 530 7.68 3.06 21.57
CA ALA A 530 8.11 1.73 21.14
C ALA A 530 9.17 1.11 22.05
N VAL A 531 9.14 -0.22 22.13
CA VAL A 531 10.14 -1.04 22.83
C VAL A 531 10.68 -2.09 21.86
N VAL A 532 11.99 -2.06 21.63
CA VAL A 532 12.71 -3.03 20.79
C VAL A 532 13.39 -4.05 21.68
N ASP A 533 13.10 -5.33 21.47
CA ASP A 533 13.71 -6.46 22.15
C ASP A 533 14.83 -7.06 21.28
N ALA A 534 16.06 -6.83 21.69
CA ALA A 534 17.28 -7.32 21.08
C ALA A 534 18.15 -8.07 22.12
N LEU A 535 17.50 -8.74 23.09
CA LEU A 535 18.20 -9.37 24.21
C LEU A 535 18.78 -10.73 23.85
N LEU A 536 17.93 -11.63 23.34
CA LEU A 536 18.26 -13.02 23.04
C LEU A 536 17.78 -13.35 21.64
N GLY A 537 18.61 -14.03 20.84
CA GLY A 537 18.27 -14.44 19.47
C GLY A 537 18.20 -15.97 19.33
N THR A 538 18.59 -16.47 18.16
CA THR A 538 18.60 -17.91 17.83
C THR A 538 19.39 -18.80 18.80
N GLY A 539 20.38 -18.25 19.51
CA GLY A 539 21.21 -18.99 20.46
C GLY A 539 20.54 -19.32 21.80
N PHE A 540 19.33 -18.81 22.07
CA PHE A 540 18.63 -19.11 23.31
C PHE A 540 18.07 -20.55 23.32
N SER A 541 18.41 -21.29 24.36
CA SER A 541 17.84 -22.58 24.71
C SER A 541 17.57 -22.65 26.21
N GLY A 542 16.39 -23.15 26.60
CA GLY A 542 16.00 -23.32 28.00
C GLY A 542 14.56 -22.90 28.29
N ASP A 543 14.09 -23.27 29.47
CA ASP A 543 12.72 -23.02 29.93
C ASP A 543 12.59 -21.72 30.76
N GLU A 544 13.71 -21.11 31.16
CA GLU A 544 13.75 -19.90 31.97
C GLU A 544 14.82 -18.92 31.46
N VAL A 545 14.47 -17.63 31.39
CA VAL A 545 15.41 -16.56 31.04
C VAL A 545 16.12 -16.10 32.31
N ARG A 546 17.44 -15.93 32.23
CA ARG A 546 18.27 -15.49 33.37
C ARG A 546 18.18 -13.97 33.56
N GLU A 547 18.45 -13.54 34.79
CA GLU A 547 18.66 -12.11 35.10
C GLU A 547 19.95 -11.59 34.44
N PRO A 548 20.02 -10.30 34.05
CA PRO A 548 19.00 -9.25 34.22
C PRO A 548 17.91 -9.24 33.14
N TYR A 549 18.04 -10.04 32.07
CA TYR A 549 17.13 -10.01 30.91
C TYR A 549 15.70 -10.38 31.28
N ALA A 550 15.50 -11.31 32.21
CA ALA A 550 14.18 -11.65 32.71
C ALA A 550 13.44 -10.43 33.30
N SER A 551 14.09 -9.65 34.15
CA SER A 551 13.51 -8.42 34.69
C SER A 551 13.16 -7.40 33.63
N TRP A 552 13.97 -7.30 32.56
CA TRP A 552 13.71 -6.35 31.48
C TRP A 552 12.53 -6.76 30.60
N ILE A 553 12.42 -8.06 30.29
CA ILE A 553 11.25 -8.63 29.60
C ILE A 553 9.99 -8.40 30.43
N ARG A 554 10.03 -8.62 31.76
CA ARG A 554 8.90 -8.34 32.66
C ARG A 554 8.51 -6.87 32.64
N ALA A 555 9.46 -5.95 32.63
CA ALA A 555 9.18 -4.51 32.56
C ALA A 555 8.43 -4.12 31.27
N ALA A 556 8.89 -4.64 30.12
CA ALA A 556 8.24 -4.41 28.83
C ALA A 556 6.84 -5.02 28.76
N ASN A 557 6.69 -6.29 29.16
CA ASN A 557 5.41 -6.98 29.17
C ASN A 557 4.41 -6.33 30.14
N ARG A 558 4.86 -5.89 31.32
CA ARG A 558 4.01 -5.14 32.26
C ARG A 558 3.46 -3.88 31.59
N ARG A 559 4.32 -3.06 30.97
CA ARG A 559 3.86 -1.84 30.28
C ARG A 559 2.89 -2.14 29.14
N ARG A 560 3.08 -3.28 28.44
CA ARG A 560 2.21 -3.76 27.36
C ARG A 560 0.82 -4.17 27.84
N PHE A 561 0.71 -4.90 28.95
CA PHE A 561 -0.55 -5.50 29.39
C PHE A 561 -1.23 -4.76 30.54
N GLU A 562 -0.47 -4.06 31.38
CA GLU A 562 -0.99 -3.41 32.60
C GLU A 562 -1.06 -1.89 32.50
N GLY A 563 -0.35 -1.27 31.55
CA GLY A 563 -0.32 0.19 31.35
C GLY A 563 0.79 0.91 32.14
N THR A 564 0.69 2.23 32.27
CA THR A 564 1.67 3.06 32.99
C THR A 564 1.55 2.92 34.50
N ARG A 565 2.67 3.08 35.23
CA ARG A 565 2.63 3.18 36.70
C ARG A 565 1.82 4.41 37.11
N GLY A 566 0.80 4.23 37.96
CA GLY A 566 0.05 5.35 38.53
C GLY A 566 0.93 6.19 39.45
N LYS A 567 0.91 7.53 39.30
CA LYS A 567 1.61 8.45 40.21
C LYS A 567 0.95 8.44 41.60
N GLY A 568 1.59 7.80 42.57
CA GLY A 568 1.19 7.85 43.98
C GLY A 568 2.41 7.68 44.89
N ARG A 569 2.70 8.70 45.70
CA ARG A 569 3.71 8.66 46.77
C ARG A 569 3.34 7.57 47.78
N GLY A 570 4.37 6.94 48.35
CA GLY A 570 4.28 5.70 49.11
C GLY A 570 3.23 5.66 50.23
N CYS A 571 2.55 4.54 50.31
CA CYS A 571 2.23 3.83 51.55
C CYS A 571 1.65 2.47 51.14
N HIS A 572 2.11 1.40 51.79
CA HIS A 572 1.66 0.00 51.66
C HIS A 572 0.54 -0.27 50.64
N ARG A 573 0.92 -0.49 49.38
CA ARG A 573 0.03 -1.12 48.40
C ARG A 573 0.58 -2.51 48.15
N LYS A 574 -0.14 -3.51 48.70
CA LYS A 574 0.10 -4.96 48.63
C LYS A 574 1.20 -5.37 47.63
N ARG A 575 2.24 -6.05 48.13
CA ARG A 575 3.14 -6.87 47.31
C ARG A 575 2.28 -7.88 46.54
N THR A 576 1.82 -7.52 45.34
CA THR A 576 1.06 -8.41 44.47
C THR A 576 2.04 -9.34 43.79
N HIS A 577 2.39 -10.42 44.48
CA HIS A 577 2.72 -11.71 43.85
C HIS A 577 1.53 -12.30 43.05
N GLU A 578 0.56 -11.48 42.62
CA GLU A 578 -0.66 -11.89 41.91
C GLU A 578 -0.73 -11.36 40.46
N ARG A 579 0.29 -10.64 39.97
CA ARG A 579 0.38 -10.26 38.55
C ARG A 579 1.52 -11.01 37.87
N GLY A 580 1.18 -12.23 37.46
CA GLY A 580 2.02 -13.13 36.67
C GLY A 580 1.18 -13.95 35.68
N GLU A 581 -0.04 -13.49 35.36
CA GLU A 581 -0.92 -14.21 34.43
C GLU A 581 -0.35 -14.29 33.01
N HIS A 582 0.50 -13.34 32.61
CA HIS A 582 1.26 -13.34 31.35
C HIS A 582 2.43 -14.33 31.37
N GLU A 583 2.88 -14.75 32.56
CA GLU A 583 4.01 -15.67 32.75
C GLU A 583 3.58 -17.15 32.71
N ARG A 584 2.27 -17.41 32.86
CA ARG A 584 1.72 -18.77 32.75
C ARG A 584 1.51 -19.13 31.27
N PRO A 585 1.81 -20.37 30.85
CA PRO A 585 1.48 -20.85 29.51
C PRO A 585 -0.04 -20.80 29.30
N ARG A 586 -0.54 -19.71 28.71
CA ARG A 586 -1.93 -19.57 28.29
C ARG A 586 -2.00 -19.82 26.79
N ARG A 587 -3.16 -20.32 26.34
CA ARG A 587 -3.45 -20.48 24.91
C ARG A 587 -3.47 -19.13 24.16
N SER A 588 -3.58 -18.01 24.88
CA SER A 588 -3.56 -16.64 24.37
C SER A 588 -3.04 -15.66 25.43
N LEU A 589 -2.28 -14.64 25.00
CA LEU A 589 -1.88 -13.53 25.86
C LEU A 589 -3.07 -12.61 26.21
N PRO A 590 -3.04 -11.91 27.35
CA PRO A 590 -4.03 -10.89 27.69
C PRO A 590 -4.09 -9.75 26.68
N ALA A 591 -5.21 -9.02 26.67
CA ALA A 591 -5.38 -7.88 25.79
C ALA A 591 -4.35 -6.78 26.08
N LYS A 592 -3.87 -6.13 25.01
CA LYS A 592 -2.93 -5.00 25.10
C LYS A 592 -3.61 -3.82 25.82
N ALA A 593 -2.89 -3.20 26.76
CA ALA A 593 -3.36 -2.01 27.47
C ALA A 593 -3.49 -0.82 26.51
N LYS A 594 -4.40 0.12 26.81
CA LYS A 594 -4.56 1.35 26.03
C LYS A 594 -3.27 2.17 26.10
N GLY A 595 -2.77 2.61 24.94
CA GLY A 595 -1.52 3.38 24.84
C GLY A 595 -0.28 2.58 25.20
N ALA A 596 -0.32 1.25 25.08
CA ALA A 596 0.89 0.42 25.19
C ALA A 596 1.83 0.65 24.00
N PRO A 597 3.15 0.71 24.23
CA PRO A 597 4.13 0.93 23.18
C PRO A 597 4.06 -0.14 22.11
N PHE A 598 4.49 0.20 20.90
CA PHE A 598 4.70 -0.77 19.84
C PHE A 598 5.91 -1.66 20.18
N ALA A 599 5.68 -2.96 20.34
CA ALA A 599 6.71 -3.90 20.75
C ALA A 599 7.31 -4.61 19.52
N VAL A 600 8.62 -4.51 19.32
CA VAL A 600 9.33 -5.11 18.19
C VAL A 600 10.39 -6.08 18.69
N ALA A 601 10.37 -7.34 18.24
CA ALA A 601 11.44 -8.30 18.52
C ALA A 601 12.43 -8.35 17.36
N VAL A 602 13.73 -8.30 17.69
CA VAL A 602 14.84 -8.51 16.77
C VAL A 602 15.14 -9.99 16.69
N ASP A 603 15.06 -10.48 15.46
CA ASP A 603 15.19 -11.86 15.05
C ASP A 603 14.13 -12.84 15.58
N VAL A 604 14.09 -13.02 16.90
CA VAL A 604 13.19 -13.92 17.64
C VAL A 604 12.86 -13.25 18.97
N PRO A 605 11.58 -13.25 19.45
CA PRO A 605 11.26 -12.71 20.77
C PRO A 605 12.08 -13.39 21.87
N SER A 606 12.71 -12.60 22.73
CA SER A 606 13.56 -13.10 23.79
C SER A 606 12.78 -14.01 24.74
N GLY A 607 13.31 -15.20 24.99
CA GLY A 607 12.62 -16.27 25.71
C GLY A 607 11.85 -17.25 24.81
N LEU A 608 11.73 -17.01 23.51
CA LEU A 608 11.15 -17.97 22.57
C LEU A 608 12.26 -18.81 21.92
N ALA A 609 12.13 -20.13 21.96
CA ALA A 609 13.05 -21.03 21.26
C ALA A 609 12.88 -20.94 19.74
N ALA A 610 13.91 -20.48 19.03
CA ALA A 610 13.89 -20.28 17.59
C ALA A 610 13.62 -21.57 16.79
N GLN A 611 14.01 -22.73 17.33
CA GLN A 611 13.84 -24.02 16.66
C GLN A 611 12.44 -24.63 16.87
N THR A 612 11.88 -24.54 18.07
CA THR A 612 10.67 -25.29 18.46
C THR A 612 9.44 -24.40 18.67
N GLY A 613 9.63 -23.09 18.83
CA GLY A 613 8.54 -22.16 19.17
C GLY A 613 8.07 -22.27 20.62
N THR A 614 8.79 -23.01 21.47
CA THR A 614 8.47 -23.12 22.90
C THR A 614 8.88 -21.84 23.63
N ALA A 615 7.96 -21.29 24.41
CA ALA A 615 8.18 -20.06 25.18
C ALA A 615 8.68 -20.38 26.60
N ALA A 616 9.78 -19.75 26.99
CA ALA A 616 10.38 -19.77 28.31
C ALA A 616 9.72 -18.75 29.26
N ARG A 617 10.13 -18.75 30.52
CA ARG A 617 9.66 -17.79 31.52
C ARG A 617 10.73 -16.75 31.87
N PRO A 618 10.46 -15.45 31.74
CA PRO A 618 9.44 -14.82 30.89
C PRO A 618 9.80 -14.89 29.39
N THR A 619 8.81 -14.72 28.51
CA THR A 619 9.00 -14.51 27.06
C THR A 619 8.49 -13.13 26.65
N PHE A 620 9.21 -12.43 25.77
CA PHE A 620 8.80 -11.13 25.27
C PHE A 620 7.58 -11.23 24.34
N ALA A 621 6.60 -10.33 24.51
CA ALA A 621 5.38 -10.31 23.71
C ALA A 621 5.43 -9.18 22.66
N ALA A 622 5.77 -9.53 21.43
CA ALA A 622 5.91 -8.59 20.32
C ALA A 622 4.59 -8.29 19.59
N ASP A 623 4.48 -7.09 19.03
CA ASP A 623 3.52 -6.76 17.96
C ASP A 623 4.10 -7.15 16.59
N LEU A 624 5.41 -7.06 16.44
CA LEU A 624 6.17 -7.36 15.23
C LEU A 624 7.48 -8.09 15.58
N THR A 625 7.81 -9.15 14.86
CA THR A 625 9.14 -9.78 14.88
C THR A 625 9.80 -9.57 13.52
N VAL A 626 11.01 -9.00 13.52
CA VAL A 626 11.82 -8.82 12.31
C VAL A 626 12.89 -9.90 12.30
N THR A 627 12.65 -10.97 11.54
CA THR A 627 13.57 -12.11 11.45
C THR A 627 14.58 -11.93 10.33
N MET A 628 15.82 -12.36 10.55
CA MET A 628 16.93 -12.12 9.61
C MET A 628 17.19 -13.32 8.69
N LEU A 629 17.52 -13.06 7.43
CA LEU A 629 17.93 -14.03 6.38
C LEU A 629 16.87 -15.07 5.98
N ALA A 630 16.36 -15.86 6.93
CA ALA A 630 15.31 -16.84 6.72
C ALA A 630 14.35 -16.91 7.92
N PHE A 631 13.16 -17.46 7.69
CA PHE A 631 12.24 -17.81 8.77
C PHE A 631 12.81 -18.99 9.58
N LYS A 632 12.82 -18.87 10.90
CA LYS A 632 13.17 -19.96 11.81
C LYS A 632 11.93 -20.84 12.08
N PRO A 633 12.08 -22.15 12.33
CA PRO A 633 10.93 -23.05 12.43
C PRO A 633 10.00 -22.67 13.59
N GLY A 634 10.56 -22.28 14.73
CA GLY A 634 9.80 -21.85 15.89
C GLY A 634 8.94 -20.60 15.64
N LEU A 635 9.26 -19.75 14.66
CA LEU A 635 8.46 -18.57 14.33
C LEU A 635 7.23 -18.86 13.48
N VAL A 636 7.21 -20.02 12.79
CA VAL A 636 6.06 -20.45 11.97
C VAL A 636 5.12 -21.38 12.72
N GLU A 637 5.52 -21.88 13.89
CA GLU A 637 4.72 -22.76 14.73
C GLU A 637 3.51 -22.03 15.35
N PRO A 638 2.30 -22.65 15.37
CA PRO A 638 1.12 -22.03 15.95
C PRO A 638 1.27 -21.63 17.42
N VAL A 639 2.12 -22.35 18.17
CA VAL A 639 2.37 -22.10 19.60
C VAL A 639 3.14 -20.80 19.85
N ALA A 640 3.91 -20.32 18.88
CA ALA A 640 4.68 -19.08 18.97
C ALA A 640 3.86 -17.84 18.62
N ALA A 641 2.74 -18.00 17.90
CA ALA A 641 1.91 -16.91 17.40
C ALA A 641 1.49 -15.85 18.45
N PRO A 642 1.21 -16.20 19.73
CA PRO A 642 0.91 -15.19 20.74
C PRO A 642 2.09 -14.24 21.01
N TRP A 643 3.33 -14.71 20.86
CA TRP A 643 4.55 -14.00 21.25
C TRP A 643 5.20 -13.24 20.10
N THR A 644 5.07 -13.75 18.87
CA THR A 644 5.78 -13.21 17.70
C THR A 644 5.08 -12.04 17.02
N GLY A 645 3.76 -11.91 17.21
CA GLY A 645 2.97 -10.92 16.49
C GLY A 645 3.04 -11.13 14.97
N ALA A 646 3.16 -10.05 14.20
CA ALA A 646 3.45 -10.16 12.77
C ALA A 646 4.93 -10.51 12.55
N VAL A 647 5.24 -11.54 11.77
CA VAL A 647 6.64 -11.88 11.43
C VAL A 647 6.98 -11.36 10.04
N LYS A 648 8.01 -10.52 9.96
CA LYS A 648 8.59 -9.96 8.72
C LYS A 648 10.03 -10.46 8.54
N LEU A 649 10.40 -10.75 7.30
CA LEU A 649 11.74 -11.22 6.95
C LEU A 649 12.60 -10.08 6.41
N ALA A 650 13.75 -9.84 7.01
CA ALA A 650 14.79 -8.94 6.51
C ALA A 650 15.85 -9.76 5.74
N LYS A 651 15.97 -9.52 4.43
CA LYS A 651 16.86 -10.28 3.53
C LYS A 651 18.33 -9.90 3.59
N LEU A 652 18.63 -8.74 4.19
CA LEU A 652 19.98 -8.19 4.35
C LEU A 652 20.80 -8.05 3.05
N GLY A 653 20.11 -7.89 1.92
CA GLY A 653 20.77 -7.74 0.60
C GLY A 653 21.38 -9.03 0.04
N THR A 654 20.98 -10.19 0.56
CA THR A 654 21.53 -11.52 0.20
C THR A 654 20.52 -12.38 -0.56
N ASP A 655 20.98 -13.10 -1.59
CA ASP A 655 20.16 -14.08 -2.33
C ASP A 655 20.13 -15.43 -1.60
N VAL A 656 19.39 -15.45 -0.50
CA VAL A 656 19.26 -16.62 0.39
C VAL A 656 18.81 -17.89 -0.34
N PRO A 657 17.84 -17.86 -1.29
CA PRO A 657 17.48 -19.04 -2.07
C PRO A 657 18.65 -19.71 -2.80
N ALA A 658 19.50 -18.92 -3.47
CA ALA A 658 20.64 -19.45 -4.22
C ALA A 658 21.66 -20.12 -3.28
N LEU A 659 22.04 -19.42 -2.21
CA LEU A 659 23.00 -19.92 -1.22
C LEU A 659 22.47 -21.15 -0.47
N ARG A 660 21.18 -21.21 -0.16
CA ARG A 660 20.56 -22.39 0.46
C ARG A 660 20.60 -23.60 -0.46
N ASP A 661 20.32 -23.41 -1.75
CA ASP A 661 20.35 -24.51 -2.72
C ASP A 661 21.78 -24.99 -2.98
N GLU A 662 22.79 -24.12 -2.83
CA GLU A 662 24.21 -24.49 -2.77
C GLU A 662 24.56 -25.28 -1.51
N LEU A 663 24.21 -24.79 -0.32
CA LEU A 663 24.44 -25.48 0.95
C LEU A 663 23.85 -26.90 0.93
N ARG A 664 22.66 -27.07 0.36
CA ARG A 664 22.01 -28.38 0.20
C ARG A 664 22.73 -29.29 -0.79
N ARG A 665 23.30 -28.73 -1.87
CA ARG A 665 24.11 -29.50 -2.83
C ARG A 665 25.43 -29.95 -2.22
N SER A 666 26.11 -29.08 -1.47
CA SER A 666 27.32 -29.44 -0.74
C SER A 666 27.06 -30.54 0.29
N ALA A 667 26.00 -30.40 1.09
CA ALA A 667 25.60 -31.42 2.07
C ALA A 667 25.22 -32.78 1.42
N ALA A 668 24.65 -32.76 0.21
CA ALA A 668 24.32 -33.99 -0.52
C ALA A 668 25.54 -34.63 -1.22
N GLY A 669 26.57 -33.85 -1.55
CA GLY A 669 27.81 -34.33 -2.17
C GLY A 669 28.71 -35.08 -1.19
N ASP A 670 28.77 -34.65 0.07
CA ASP A 670 29.59 -35.31 1.10
C ASP A 670 29.03 -36.68 1.55
N GLY A 671 27.74 -36.96 1.28
CA GLY A 671 27.11 -38.25 1.60
C GLY A 671 27.36 -39.37 0.60
N ALA A 672 27.87 -39.07 -0.60
CA ALA A 672 28.12 -40.09 -1.64
C ALA A 672 29.53 -40.71 -1.58
N GLY A 673 30.40 -40.22 -0.69
CA GLY A 673 31.78 -40.71 -0.52
C GLY A 673 31.99 -41.71 0.62
N ALA A 674 30.99 -41.97 1.46
CA ALA A 674 31.15 -42.78 2.68
C ALA A 674 30.68 -44.25 2.53
N ASP A 675 29.98 -44.60 1.46
CA ASP A 675 29.46 -45.97 1.21
C ASP A 675 30.29 -46.75 0.15
N ALA A 676 31.49 -46.29 -0.20
CA ALA A 676 32.37 -46.94 -1.18
C ALA A 676 33.58 -47.69 -0.57
N GLU A 677 33.73 -47.69 0.76
CA GLU A 677 34.73 -48.51 1.46
C GLU A 677 34.08 -49.19 2.69
N ALA A 678 33.34 -50.27 2.44
CA ALA A 678 33.03 -51.30 3.44
C ALA A 678 32.85 -52.66 2.75
#